data_AF-A0A6N9D063-F1
#
_entry.id   AF-A0A6N9D063-F1
#
_cell.length_a   1.000
_cell.length_b   1.000
_cell.length_c   1.000
_cell.angle_alpha   90.00
_cell.angle_beta   90.00
_cell.angle_gamma   90.00
#
_symmetry.space_group_name_H-M   'P 1'
#
loop_
_entity.id
_entity.type
_entity.pdbx_description
1 polymer ?
#
loop_
_entity_poly.entity_id
_entity_poly.type
_entity_poly.pdbx_seq_one_letter_code
_entity_poly.pdbx_strand_id
1 'polypeptide(L)'
;GNIASCEATSSLIVVSIEPEDEPPINPSPWYAFLVTPTKNFDNLSIEVTLNYPEDFRHRYGPHFSTDNVSWERISEDALEISENGSATFSFSLGTEPIYISGQENIQADWYESWMKQVLRDWNTSTEATIGYSIDRRPIKSIETNPNATQHMLFLGRSHPSEIPGVFSLKTFTNTLQEIRSENCASGLNDICNFFANTNFVLIPLLNPDGVARGHWRHNLGSTDLNRDWGPFAQPETRAVRDYLANLDQRSNIRLMLDFHSTNRDVFYIQSEEDITDPTNFTRDWFANVRKQTTDDGELIAGFEPAPRPLTEVGTSKNYFYRTYGIPSITFESGDNSLRENLAERVKLFAHSLVTTFVSYETPRVDTSDDNLCNSTFKRTQPCRDFWCFMVEVNKATIASSTEQGLISPANSSLFSRALLSIDSDAVRDLSLRTTNYAVMEPRLIEFAGKEISNIHLGRSRQDVHGTVRRLLARRHWLEIYEKLQEAHQGLTDLAEQHVETVVPMYTHGVPAEPSTYAHVLLAYGESISRTTQKLQEGFLRLNRSPYGAGVGNTSSVRLDRQRLATLLGFESPEENSFDANFVSSLDYRLELASILENLALIINQFVANTHTQQRDPWPWIWVVPMNEAASRSTSMPQKRNPRELYFLRIAANEVISKSQRVTLHGHNVDAGMHDYRLYVNVEELAFASKEMVRKLTNLMWQIRLNPERATEVIERSFATSAQIAELLVLEYGIPFRDAYSYSAALVDLGRESGRPIQEFTDDELKETYRTVFSKEIPFEIRELRDALDPIRMVLDRKGIGGPQVEETSRMLENQRKFIQTSKRWLRQQQTAINLADLDLQNLIFDLCLHHEQ
;
A
#
# COMPACT_ATOMS: atom_id res chain seq x y z
N GLY A 1 -37.21 19.13 10.95
CA GLY A 1 -37.38 18.48 9.63
C GLY A 1 -38.82 18.54 9.21
N ASN A 2 -39.18 17.86 8.13
CA ASN A 2 -40.57 17.79 7.66
C ASN A 2 -41.30 16.62 8.33
N ILE A 3 -41.80 16.85 9.55
CA ILE A 3 -42.42 15.81 10.40
C ILE A 3 -43.93 15.83 10.21
N ALA A 4 -44.50 14.73 9.72
CA ALA A 4 -45.93 14.58 9.50
C ALA A 4 -46.69 14.19 10.79
N SER A 5 -46.10 13.30 11.59
CA SER A 5 -46.66 12.91 12.89
C SER A 5 -45.57 12.48 13.88
N CYS A 6 -45.88 12.57 15.17
CA CYS A 6 -45.02 12.10 16.25
C CYS A 6 -45.89 11.49 17.35
N GLU A 7 -45.71 10.20 17.62
CA GLU A 7 -46.38 9.47 18.69
C GLU A 7 -45.33 9.01 19.71
N ALA A 8 -45.55 9.29 20.99
CA ALA A 8 -44.60 8.96 22.04
C ALA A 8 -45.28 8.23 23.21
N THR A 9 -44.65 7.15 23.67
CA THR A 9 -45.03 6.38 24.86
C THR A 9 -43.90 6.46 25.90
N SER A 10 -43.99 5.66 26.97
CA SER A 10 -42.93 5.62 28.00
C SER A 10 -41.59 5.06 27.53
N SER A 11 -41.53 4.33 26.42
CA SER A 11 -40.30 3.67 25.96
C SER A 11 -40.13 3.64 24.43
N LEU A 12 -41.09 4.18 23.67
CA LEU A 12 -41.09 4.17 22.21
C LEU A 12 -41.54 5.53 21.68
N ILE A 13 -40.82 6.06 20.70
CA ILE A 13 -41.17 7.25 19.91
C ILE A 13 -41.28 6.83 18.44
N VAL A 14 -42.41 7.09 17.81
CA VAL A 14 -42.63 6.86 16.37
C VAL A 14 -42.81 8.20 15.68
N VAL A 15 -41.94 8.50 14.71
CA VAL A 15 -41.94 9.76 13.95
C VAL A 15 -42.17 9.45 12.48
N SER A 16 -43.19 10.04 11.88
CA SER A 16 -43.42 9.94 10.43
C SER A 16 -42.84 11.17 9.73
N ILE A 17 -42.01 10.95 8.72
CA ILE A 17 -41.23 12.00 8.03
C ILE A 17 -41.67 12.09 6.57
N GLU A 18 -42.00 13.29 6.11
CA GLU A 18 -42.37 13.56 4.72
C GLU A 18 -41.17 14.15 3.92
N PRO A 19 -41.10 13.91 2.60
CA PRO A 19 -40.15 14.58 1.72
C PRO A 19 -40.48 16.07 1.56
N GLU A 20 -39.54 16.90 1.07
CA GLU A 20 -39.85 18.30 0.68
C GLU A 20 -40.69 18.33 -0.60
N ASP A 21 -40.35 17.43 -1.52
CA ASP A 21 -40.88 17.37 -2.88
C ASP A 21 -41.24 15.94 -3.25
N GLU A 22 -42.28 15.80 -4.07
CA GLU A 22 -42.59 14.54 -4.76
C GLU A 22 -41.61 14.30 -5.93
N PRO A 23 -41.38 13.03 -6.34
CA PRO A 23 -40.57 12.71 -7.51
C PRO A 23 -41.02 13.49 -8.78
N PRO A 24 -40.10 13.83 -9.70
CA PRO A 24 -38.73 13.31 -9.86
C PRO A 24 -37.63 14.15 -9.17
N ILE A 25 -37.98 15.21 -8.43
CA ILE A 25 -37.02 16.00 -7.65
C ILE A 25 -36.54 15.14 -6.48
N ASN A 26 -35.23 15.18 -6.16
CA ASN A 26 -34.61 14.25 -5.19
C ASN A 26 -35.37 14.24 -3.84
N PRO A 27 -36.13 13.18 -3.54
CA PRO A 27 -37.18 13.22 -2.54
C PRO A 27 -36.70 13.06 -1.08
N SER A 28 -35.43 13.32 -0.79
CA SER A 28 -34.78 12.84 0.45
C SER A 28 -35.42 13.42 1.72
N PRO A 29 -36.14 12.63 2.52
CA PRO A 29 -36.78 13.11 3.74
C PRO A 29 -35.73 13.39 4.82
N TRP A 30 -35.96 14.41 5.65
CA TRP A 30 -35.05 14.81 6.73
C TRP A 30 -35.80 15.15 8.00
N TYR A 31 -35.11 14.96 9.11
CA TYR A 31 -35.67 15.11 10.44
C TYR A 31 -34.70 15.84 11.35
N ALA A 32 -35.28 16.55 12.30
CA ALA A 32 -34.61 17.15 13.43
C ALA A 32 -35.69 17.39 14.49
N PHE A 33 -35.50 16.86 15.69
CA PHE A 33 -36.42 16.99 16.80
C PHE A 33 -35.66 16.94 18.14
N LEU A 34 -36.30 17.44 19.20
CA LEU A 34 -35.77 17.49 20.55
C LEU A 34 -36.60 16.56 21.43
N VAL A 35 -35.94 15.65 22.15
CA VAL A 35 -36.58 14.81 23.17
C VAL A 35 -36.28 15.41 24.53
N THR A 36 -37.33 15.87 25.22
CA THR A 36 -37.23 16.50 26.54
C THR A 36 -37.79 15.58 27.62
N PRO A 37 -37.00 15.22 28.65
CA PRO A 37 -37.50 14.42 29.77
C PRO A 37 -38.52 15.23 30.59
N THR A 38 -39.67 14.63 30.90
CA THR A 38 -40.70 15.26 31.75
C THR A 38 -40.43 15.10 33.26
N LYS A 39 -39.51 14.20 33.61
CA LYS A 39 -39.00 13.93 34.96
C LYS A 39 -37.61 13.32 34.85
N ASN A 40 -36.88 13.23 35.95
CA ASN A 40 -35.57 12.57 35.96
C ASN A 40 -35.73 11.06 35.78
N PHE A 41 -35.02 10.52 34.80
CA PHE A 41 -34.91 9.09 34.54
C PHE A 41 -33.47 8.63 34.80
N ASP A 42 -33.29 7.51 35.51
CA ASP A 42 -31.98 6.84 35.66
C ASP A 42 -31.71 6.02 34.39
N ASN A 43 -31.29 6.69 33.31
CA ASN A 43 -30.92 6.09 32.02
C ASN A 43 -32.02 5.20 31.41
N LEU A 44 -33.20 5.77 31.20
CA LEU A 44 -34.30 5.06 30.54
C LEU A 44 -33.96 4.82 29.07
N SER A 45 -33.98 3.55 28.62
CA SER A 45 -33.82 3.22 27.21
C SER A 45 -35.07 3.61 26.43
N ILE A 46 -34.90 4.44 25.40
CA ILE A 46 -35.95 4.86 24.48
C ILE A 46 -35.63 4.32 23.11
N GLU A 47 -36.58 3.59 22.52
CA GLU A 47 -36.56 3.20 21.12
C GLU A 47 -37.23 4.30 20.27
N VAL A 48 -36.67 4.57 19.10
CA VAL A 48 -37.20 5.52 18.13
C VAL A 48 -37.37 4.83 16.79
N THR A 49 -38.57 4.89 16.22
CA THR A 49 -38.87 4.44 14.85
C THR A 49 -39.13 5.65 13.96
N LEU A 50 -38.39 5.76 12.86
CA LEU A 50 -38.58 6.75 11.81
C LEU A 50 -39.29 6.09 10.62
N ASN A 51 -40.52 6.52 10.34
CA ASN A 51 -41.35 6.04 9.25
C ASN A 51 -41.35 7.00 8.07
N TYR A 52 -41.42 6.44 6.87
CA TYR A 52 -41.45 7.18 5.60
C TYR A 52 -42.65 6.73 4.75
N PRO A 53 -43.19 7.57 3.86
CA PRO A 53 -44.24 7.19 2.92
C PRO A 53 -43.79 6.08 1.96
N GLU A 54 -44.75 5.43 1.29
CA GLU A 54 -44.49 4.44 0.22
C GLU A 54 -43.61 5.09 -0.87
N ASP A 55 -42.57 4.39 -1.32
CA ASP A 55 -41.49 4.86 -2.23
C ASP A 55 -40.34 5.70 -1.62
N PHE A 56 -40.37 5.98 -0.32
CA PHE A 56 -39.30 6.72 0.39
C PHE A 56 -38.59 5.83 1.40
N ARG A 57 -37.31 6.13 1.68
CA ARG A 57 -36.48 5.32 2.58
C ARG A 57 -35.53 6.17 3.40
N HIS A 58 -35.10 5.63 4.54
CA HIS A 58 -34.09 6.23 5.39
C HIS A 58 -32.78 6.53 4.63
N ARG A 59 -32.25 7.73 4.82
CA ARG A 59 -30.98 8.19 4.20
C ARG A 59 -29.96 8.69 5.23
N TYR A 60 -30.41 9.32 6.31
CA TYR A 60 -29.58 10.07 7.24
C TYR A 60 -29.49 9.38 8.59
N GLY A 61 -28.32 8.86 8.94
CA GLY A 61 -28.11 8.29 10.27
C GLY A 61 -28.32 9.33 11.38
N PRO A 62 -28.99 8.98 12.50
CA PRO A 62 -29.20 9.89 13.62
C PRO A 62 -27.90 10.46 14.20
N HIS A 63 -27.89 11.77 14.41
CA HIS A 63 -26.91 12.50 15.19
C HIS A 63 -27.58 12.99 16.48
N PHE A 64 -26.87 12.82 17.59
CA PHE A 64 -27.28 13.19 18.93
C PHE A 64 -26.49 14.39 19.44
N SER A 65 -27.15 15.27 20.18
CA SER A 65 -26.49 16.37 20.87
C SER A 65 -27.27 16.76 22.12
N THR A 66 -26.59 17.17 23.19
CA THR A 66 -27.25 17.69 24.40
C THR A 66 -27.22 19.23 24.47
N ASP A 67 -26.34 19.86 23.69
CA ASP A 67 -26.11 21.31 23.68
C ASP A 67 -26.45 21.97 22.33
N ASN A 68 -26.86 21.18 21.32
CA ASN A 68 -27.07 21.58 19.93
C ASN A 68 -25.81 22.16 19.24
N VAL A 69 -24.63 21.88 19.81
CA VAL A 69 -23.31 22.35 19.31
C VAL A 69 -22.39 21.16 19.04
N SER A 70 -22.28 20.25 19.99
CA SER A 70 -21.46 19.05 19.96
C SER A 70 -22.33 17.87 19.54
N TRP A 71 -22.02 17.25 18.40
CA TRP A 71 -22.84 16.19 17.82
C TRP A 71 -22.08 14.88 17.74
N GLU A 72 -22.74 13.78 18.09
CA GLU A 72 -22.23 12.42 17.96
C GLU A 72 -23.19 11.61 17.08
N ARG A 73 -22.66 10.92 16.06
CA ARG A 73 -23.46 10.07 15.18
C ARG A 73 -23.63 8.69 15.81
N ILE A 74 -24.82 8.10 15.65
CA ILE A 74 -25.04 6.70 15.99
C ILE A 74 -24.13 5.77 15.16
N SER A 75 -23.66 4.67 15.75
CA SER A 75 -22.97 3.62 14.99
C SER A 75 -23.94 2.92 14.05
N GLU A 76 -23.44 2.48 12.89
CA GLU A 76 -24.28 1.76 11.90
C GLU A 76 -24.82 0.45 12.46
N ASP A 77 -24.07 -0.24 13.33
CA ASP A 77 -24.50 -1.46 14.02
C ASP A 77 -25.68 -1.24 15.00
N ALA A 78 -25.92 0.00 15.42
CA ALA A 78 -27.00 0.37 16.35
C ALA A 78 -28.23 0.95 15.63
N LEU A 79 -28.24 0.93 14.30
CA LEU A 79 -29.34 1.39 13.45
C LEU A 79 -29.90 0.23 12.64
N GLU A 80 -31.17 -0.10 12.86
CA GLU A 80 -31.87 -1.13 12.10
C GLU A 80 -32.71 -0.48 10.99
N ILE A 81 -32.52 -0.91 9.73
CA ILE A 81 -33.33 -0.44 8.59
C ILE A 81 -34.17 -1.61 8.10
N SER A 82 -35.49 -1.47 8.12
CA SER A 82 -36.44 -2.50 7.67
C SER A 82 -36.60 -2.52 6.14
N GLU A 83 -37.18 -3.60 5.60
CA GLU A 83 -37.40 -3.76 4.15
C GLU A 83 -38.23 -2.65 3.51
N ASN A 84 -39.16 -2.06 4.27
CA ASN A 84 -39.98 -0.92 3.85
C ASN A 84 -39.26 0.43 3.98
N GLY A 85 -37.99 0.45 4.37
CA GLY A 85 -37.17 1.66 4.45
C GLY A 85 -37.30 2.48 5.74
N SER A 86 -38.11 2.06 6.72
CA SER A 86 -38.13 2.66 8.06
C SER A 86 -36.83 2.39 8.81
N ALA A 87 -36.47 3.25 9.75
CA ALA A 87 -35.27 3.10 10.57
C ALA A 87 -35.61 3.09 12.06
N THR A 88 -35.04 2.15 12.80
CA THR A 88 -35.21 2.00 14.24
C THR A 88 -33.86 2.10 14.95
N PHE A 89 -33.81 2.84 16.05
CA PHE A 89 -32.62 2.94 16.89
C PHE A 89 -33.00 3.19 18.34
N SER A 90 -32.06 2.97 19.27
CA SER A 90 -32.27 3.20 20.69
C SER A 90 -31.22 4.14 21.29
N PHE A 91 -31.61 4.90 22.31
CA PHE A 91 -30.69 5.71 23.11
C PHE A 91 -31.10 5.75 24.58
N SER A 92 -30.19 6.11 25.47
CA SER A 92 -30.47 6.28 26.90
C SER A 92 -30.84 7.73 27.20
N LEU A 93 -32.04 7.94 27.73
CA LEU A 93 -32.53 9.24 28.18
C LEU A 93 -32.23 9.44 29.67
N GLY A 94 -31.46 10.48 29.97
CA GLY A 94 -31.12 10.91 31.33
C GLY A 94 -31.96 12.10 31.80
N THR A 95 -31.31 13.09 32.42
CA THR A 95 -31.95 14.32 32.95
C THR A 95 -31.97 15.48 31.95
N GLU A 96 -31.06 15.48 30.99
CA GLU A 96 -30.93 16.56 30.01
C GLU A 96 -31.73 16.26 28.73
N PRO A 97 -32.27 17.29 28.05
CA PRO A 97 -32.83 17.14 26.72
C PRO A 97 -31.78 16.65 25.71
N ILE A 98 -32.23 15.88 24.72
CA ILE A 98 -31.38 15.38 23.64
C ILE A 98 -31.95 15.75 22.27
N TYR A 99 -31.16 16.46 21.48
CA TYR A 99 -31.42 16.77 20.09
C TYR A 99 -31.09 15.54 19.25
N ILE A 100 -31.98 15.20 18.33
CA ILE A 100 -31.84 14.10 17.38
C ILE A 100 -32.10 14.66 15.98
N SER A 101 -31.13 14.52 15.09
CA SER A 101 -31.19 15.10 13.74
C SER A 101 -30.52 14.20 12.71
N GLY A 102 -30.95 14.27 11.45
CA GLY A 102 -30.29 13.54 10.36
C GLY A 102 -28.88 14.06 10.04
N GLN A 103 -28.62 15.33 10.34
CA GLN A 103 -27.29 15.96 10.27
C GLN A 103 -27.18 17.06 11.36
N GLU A 104 -25.97 17.52 11.65
CA GLU A 104 -25.71 18.58 12.62
C GLU A 104 -26.47 19.88 12.27
N ASN A 105 -26.99 20.57 13.28
CA ASN A 105 -27.78 21.79 13.09
C ASN A 105 -26.88 23.04 12.90
N ILE A 106 -26.26 23.18 11.72
CA ILE A 106 -25.37 24.30 11.41
C ILE A 106 -26.16 25.49 10.84
N GLN A 107 -26.24 26.55 11.64
CA GLN A 107 -26.96 27.80 11.38
C GLN A 107 -26.04 28.94 10.95
N ALA A 108 -26.60 30.10 10.60
CA ALA A 108 -25.85 31.25 10.09
C ALA A 108 -24.78 31.78 11.06
N ASP A 109 -25.02 31.73 12.36
CA ASP A 109 -24.10 32.14 13.43
C ASP A 109 -22.81 31.30 13.50
N TRP A 110 -22.89 30.03 13.12
CA TRP A 110 -21.71 29.18 12.96
C TRP A 110 -20.79 29.71 11.85
N TYR A 111 -21.37 30.10 10.70
CA TYR A 111 -20.61 30.70 9.61
C TYR A 111 -20.00 32.03 10.04
N GLU A 112 -20.74 32.89 10.75
CA GLU A 112 -20.20 34.14 11.29
C GLU A 112 -18.98 33.90 12.20
N SER A 113 -19.02 32.85 13.00
CA SER A 113 -17.92 32.49 13.91
C SER A 113 -16.69 31.99 13.14
N TRP A 114 -16.88 31.13 12.14
CA TRP A 114 -15.81 30.63 11.28
C TRP A 114 -15.24 31.72 10.36
N MET A 115 -16.09 32.55 9.76
CA MET A 115 -15.67 33.71 8.95
C MET A 115 -14.81 34.68 9.75
N LYS A 116 -15.17 34.98 11.00
CA LYS A 116 -14.32 35.77 11.91
C LYS A 116 -12.98 35.12 12.18
N GLN A 117 -12.90 33.78 12.20
CA GLN A 117 -11.63 33.07 12.29
C GLN A 117 -10.81 33.26 11.02
N VAL A 118 -11.38 33.03 9.84
CA VAL A 118 -10.70 33.26 8.55
C VAL A 118 -10.17 34.68 8.45
N LEU A 119 -10.96 35.68 8.85
CA LEU A 119 -10.53 37.08 8.86
C LEU A 119 -9.32 37.36 9.76
N ARG A 120 -9.19 36.63 10.88
CA ARG A 120 -8.01 36.74 11.76
C ARG A 120 -6.81 36.00 11.20
N ASP A 121 -7.04 34.85 10.59
CA ASP A 121 -5.96 33.96 10.13
C ASP A 121 -5.35 34.45 8.80
N TRP A 122 -6.08 35.25 8.03
CA TRP A 122 -5.64 35.87 6.77
C TRP A 122 -5.51 37.40 6.91
N ASN A 123 -4.30 37.89 7.19
CA ASN A 123 -4.04 39.32 7.45
C ASN A 123 -4.47 40.30 6.33
N THR A 124 -4.64 39.83 5.09
CA THR A 124 -5.04 40.62 3.92
C THR A 124 -6.53 40.49 3.58
N SER A 125 -7.29 39.75 4.38
CA SER A 125 -8.65 39.38 4.03
C SER A 125 -9.68 40.48 4.29
N THR A 126 -10.75 40.47 3.51
CA THR A 126 -11.88 41.40 3.63
C THR A 126 -13.20 40.66 3.52
N GLU A 127 -14.18 41.06 4.33
CA GLU A 127 -15.57 40.60 4.25
C GLU A 127 -16.42 41.63 3.48
N ALA A 128 -17.32 41.15 2.62
CA ALA A 128 -18.33 41.97 1.96
C ALA A 128 -19.69 41.29 1.95
N THR A 129 -20.76 42.09 2.05
CA THR A 129 -22.11 41.62 1.73
C THR A 129 -22.33 41.79 0.24
N ILE A 130 -22.41 40.68 -0.50
CA ILE A 130 -22.52 40.66 -1.96
C ILE A 130 -23.97 40.73 -2.44
N GLY A 131 -24.93 40.50 -1.55
CA GLY A 131 -26.36 40.63 -1.82
C GLY A 131 -27.20 40.20 -0.64
N TYR A 132 -28.50 40.04 -0.88
CA TYR A 132 -29.47 39.62 0.12
C TYR A 132 -30.41 38.57 -0.46
N SER A 133 -30.78 37.58 0.37
CA SER A 133 -31.80 36.59 0.05
C SER A 133 -33.21 37.20 0.00
N ILE A 134 -34.22 36.38 -0.30
CA ILE A 134 -35.64 36.81 -0.36
C ILE A 134 -36.10 37.38 0.99
N ASP A 135 -35.75 36.74 2.10
CA ASP A 135 -36.06 37.19 3.47
C ASP A 135 -35.04 38.22 4.00
N ARG A 136 -34.31 38.88 3.09
CA ARG A 136 -33.34 39.95 3.39
C ARG A 136 -32.18 39.51 4.29
N ARG A 137 -31.81 38.23 4.32
CA ARG A 137 -30.59 37.78 5.01
C ARG A 137 -29.37 38.09 4.13
N PRO A 138 -28.27 38.59 4.72
CA PRO A 138 -27.08 38.93 3.95
C PRO A 138 -26.43 37.68 3.38
N ILE A 139 -25.97 37.78 2.13
CA ILE A 139 -25.08 36.81 1.50
C ILE A 139 -23.69 37.43 1.55
N LYS A 140 -22.78 36.77 2.25
CA LYS A 140 -21.45 37.30 2.54
C LYS A 140 -20.38 36.59 1.71
N SER A 141 -19.36 37.35 1.31
CA SER A 141 -18.12 36.82 0.77
C SER A 141 -16.94 37.19 1.66
N ILE A 142 -15.91 36.35 1.65
CA ILE A 142 -14.56 36.70 2.12
C ILE A 142 -13.60 36.60 0.95
N GLU A 143 -12.84 37.66 0.73
CA GLU A 143 -11.65 37.63 -0.13
C GLU A 143 -10.42 37.52 0.76
N THR A 144 -9.56 36.55 0.53
CA THR A 144 -8.35 36.34 1.34
C THR A 144 -7.23 37.32 0.98
N ASN A 145 -7.18 37.79 -0.27
CA ASN A 145 -6.22 38.76 -0.77
C ASN A 145 -6.81 39.56 -1.96
N PRO A 146 -7.58 40.63 -1.71
CA PRO A 146 -8.29 41.37 -2.77
C PRO A 146 -7.42 41.98 -3.87
N ASN A 147 -6.12 42.13 -3.64
CA ASN A 147 -5.16 42.73 -4.58
C ASN A 147 -4.39 41.69 -5.40
N ALA A 148 -4.68 40.40 -5.24
CA ALA A 148 -3.98 39.35 -5.97
C ALA A 148 -4.36 39.33 -7.46
N THR A 149 -3.48 38.78 -8.30
CA THR A 149 -3.63 38.79 -9.76
C THR A 149 -4.55 37.69 -10.30
N GLN A 150 -4.88 36.69 -9.50
CA GLN A 150 -5.80 35.62 -9.85
C GLN A 150 -6.77 35.26 -8.73
N HIS A 151 -7.94 34.74 -9.11
CA HIS A 151 -9.01 34.38 -8.19
C HIS A 151 -9.38 32.90 -8.26
N MET A 152 -9.62 32.29 -7.09
CA MET A 152 -10.20 30.95 -6.95
C MET A 152 -11.46 31.04 -6.12
N LEU A 153 -12.57 30.59 -6.68
CA LEU A 153 -13.90 30.75 -6.07
C LEU A 153 -14.34 29.46 -5.37
N PHE A 154 -14.73 29.58 -4.10
CA PHE A 154 -15.29 28.49 -3.31
C PHE A 154 -16.72 28.84 -2.89
N LEU A 155 -17.68 28.05 -3.41
CA LEU A 155 -19.10 28.15 -3.10
C LEU A 155 -19.49 27.05 -2.11
N GLY A 156 -20.46 27.33 -1.24
CA GLY A 156 -21.00 26.32 -0.35
C GLY A 156 -22.45 26.58 0.02
N ARG A 157 -23.11 25.50 0.45
CA ARG A 157 -24.44 25.54 1.08
C ARG A 157 -25.52 26.09 0.15
N SER A 158 -25.57 25.56 -1.06
CA SER A 158 -26.67 25.79 -2.00
C SER A 158 -27.94 25.08 -1.53
N HIS A 159 -27.78 23.89 -0.93
CA HIS A 159 -28.86 23.16 -0.27
C HIS A 159 -28.63 23.17 1.25
N PRO A 160 -29.67 23.42 2.06
CA PRO A 160 -29.55 23.44 3.52
C PRO A 160 -29.01 22.16 4.17
N SER A 161 -29.04 21.05 3.45
CA SER A 161 -28.65 19.73 3.93
C SER A 161 -27.17 19.40 3.87
N GLU A 162 -26.37 20.23 3.20
CA GLU A 162 -25.00 19.89 2.75
C GLU A 162 -23.95 19.97 3.86
N ILE A 163 -24.23 19.39 5.02
CA ILE A 163 -23.42 19.54 6.23
C ILE A 163 -22.01 18.97 6.04
N PRO A 164 -21.82 17.75 5.51
CA PRO A 164 -20.47 17.29 5.13
C PRO A 164 -19.73 18.27 4.21
N GLY A 165 -20.42 18.87 3.23
CA GLY A 165 -19.84 19.87 2.32
C GLY A 165 -19.36 21.12 3.07
N VAL A 166 -20.08 21.56 4.11
CA VAL A 166 -19.66 22.68 4.98
C VAL A 166 -18.33 22.37 5.68
N PHE A 167 -18.20 21.17 6.25
CA PHE A 167 -16.97 20.76 6.90
C PHE A 167 -15.82 20.57 5.92
N SER A 168 -16.09 20.09 4.70
CA SER A 168 -15.11 20.01 3.62
C SER A 168 -14.63 21.40 3.22
N LEU A 169 -15.53 22.36 2.98
CA LEU A 169 -15.16 23.75 2.66
C LEU A 169 -14.32 24.39 3.77
N LYS A 170 -14.73 24.23 5.04
CA LYS A 170 -13.98 24.72 6.20
C LYS A 170 -12.59 24.10 6.31
N THR A 171 -12.50 22.78 6.23
CA THR A 171 -11.22 22.07 6.29
C THR A 171 -10.32 22.50 5.15
N PHE A 172 -10.83 22.54 3.92
CA PHE A 172 -10.06 22.95 2.74
C PHE A 172 -9.48 24.36 2.90
N THR A 173 -10.30 25.31 3.33
CA THR A 173 -9.91 26.70 3.55
C THR A 173 -8.86 26.84 4.66
N ASN A 174 -9.06 26.15 5.78
CA ASN A 174 -8.13 26.18 6.90
C ASN A 174 -6.79 25.55 6.52
N THR A 175 -6.79 24.45 5.76
CA THR A 175 -5.56 23.82 5.29
C THR A 175 -4.78 24.71 4.32
N LEU A 176 -5.44 25.48 3.46
CA LEU A 176 -4.74 26.49 2.65
C LEU A 176 -4.01 27.53 3.51
N GLN A 177 -4.60 27.91 4.64
CA GLN A 177 -3.97 28.84 5.58
C GLN A 177 -2.79 28.20 6.32
N GLU A 178 -2.92 26.94 6.71
CA GLU A 178 -1.85 26.15 7.33
C GLU A 178 -0.65 26.06 6.37
N ILE A 179 -0.88 25.64 5.12
CA ILE A 179 0.15 25.57 4.07
C ILE A 179 0.83 26.92 3.90
N ARG A 180 0.08 28.01 3.78
CA ARG A 180 0.65 29.36 3.64
C ARG A 180 1.52 29.71 4.85
N SER A 181 1.03 29.48 6.07
CA SER A 181 1.73 29.88 7.29
C SER A 181 3.01 29.10 7.50
N GLU A 182 3.01 27.80 7.20
CA GLU A 182 4.19 26.92 7.27
C GLU A 182 5.25 27.31 6.25
N ASN A 183 4.84 27.60 5.02
CA ASN A 183 5.78 27.81 3.91
C ASN A 183 6.28 29.25 3.80
N CYS A 184 5.54 30.24 4.30
CA CYS A 184 5.85 31.67 4.10
C CYS A 184 6.49 32.37 5.28
N ALA A 185 6.81 31.63 6.34
CA ALA A 185 7.51 32.16 7.51
C ALA A 185 9.01 32.47 7.26
N SER A 186 9.63 31.87 6.23
CA SER A 186 11.09 31.89 6.02
C SER A 186 11.59 32.64 4.77
N GLY A 187 10.70 33.14 3.91
CA GLY A 187 11.03 33.89 2.69
C GLY A 187 10.16 33.54 1.48
N LEU A 188 10.41 34.19 0.34
CA LEU A 188 9.72 33.93 -0.94
C LEU A 188 10.18 32.58 -1.54
N ASN A 189 9.27 31.61 -1.58
CA ASN A 189 9.35 30.39 -2.38
C ASN A 189 8.12 30.32 -3.30
N ASP A 190 8.08 29.35 -4.22
CA ASP A 190 7.01 29.29 -5.24
C ASP A 190 5.61 29.11 -4.64
N ILE A 191 5.49 28.40 -3.52
CA ILE A 191 4.23 28.28 -2.76
C ILE A 191 3.81 29.65 -2.22
N CYS A 192 4.75 30.44 -1.69
CA CYS A 192 4.47 31.78 -1.19
C CYS A 192 4.17 32.79 -2.29
N ASN A 193 4.81 32.66 -3.44
CA ASN A 193 4.47 33.43 -4.64
C ASN A 193 3.03 33.11 -5.09
N PHE A 194 2.66 31.84 -5.11
CA PHE A 194 1.30 31.41 -5.39
C PHE A 194 0.29 32.06 -4.43
N PHE A 195 0.52 31.99 -3.11
CA PHE A 195 -0.38 32.64 -2.14
C PHE A 195 -0.37 34.17 -2.20
N ALA A 196 0.75 34.80 -2.57
CA ALA A 196 0.82 36.25 -2.76
C ALA A 196 0.04 36.72 -3.99
N ASN A 197 -0.02 35.88 -5.03
CA ASN A 197 -0.70 36.18 -6.29
C ASN A 197 -2.13 35.65 -6.36
N THR A 198 -2.58 34.83 -5.40
CA THR A 198 -3.89 34.19 -5.41
C THR A 198 -4.83 34.77 -4.36
N ASN A 199 -6.04 35.10 -4.79
CA ASN A 199 -7.16 35.48 -3.95
C ASN A 199 -8.18 34.34 -3.90
N PHE A 200 -8.31 33.68 -2.75
CA PHE A 200 -9.42 32.76 -2.49
C PHE A 200 -10.65 33.57 -2.10
N VAL A 201 -11.72 33.39 -2.87
CA VAL A 201 -13.02 34.06 -2.69
C VAL A 201 -14.01 33.05 -2.16
N LEU A 202 -14.44 33.22 -0.92
CA LEU A 202 -15.29 32.29 -0.18
C LEU A 202 -16.71 32.84 -0.12
N ILE A 203 -17.71 32.07 -0.56
CA ILE A 203 -19.14 32.36 -0.38
C ILE A 203 -19.76 31.15 0.31
N PRO A 204 -19.64 31.06 1.65
CA PRO A 204 -19.84 29.80 2.36
C PRO A 204 -21.31 29.46 2.65
N LEU A 205 -22.20 30.46 2.62
CA LEU A 205 -23.63 30.30 2.86
C LEU A 205 -24.43 30.95 1.72
N LEU A 206 -24.66 30.21 0.64
CA LEU A 206 -25.42 30.74 -0.50
C LEU A 206 -26.92 30.77 -0.25
N ASN A 207 -27.47 29.80 0.50
CA ASN A 207 -28.91 29.69 0.80
C ASN A 207 -29.23 29.96 2.30
N PRO A 208 -29.08 31.20 2.79
CA PRO A 208 -29.33 31.51 4.20
C PRO A 208 -30.80 31.35 4.60
N ASP A 209 -31.73 31.53 3.65
CA ASP A 209 -33.17 31.41 3.94
C ASP A 209 -33.60 29.95 4.09
N GLY A 210 -33.18 29.07 3.18
CA GLY A 210 -33.49 27.64 3.27
C GLY A 210 -32.96 27.04 4.57
N VAL A 211 -31.76 27.42 4.99
CA VAL A 211 -31.17 27.01 6.28
C VAL A 211 -32.02 27.50 7.45
N ALA A 212 -32.35 28.80 7.48
CA ALA A 212 -33.10 29.40 8.57
C ALA A 212 -34.55 28.86 8.68
N ARG A 213 -35.14 28.45 7.56
CA ARG A 213 -36.50 27.89 7.51
C ARG A 213 -36.55 26.37 7.61
N GLY A 214 -35.40 25.70 7.67
CA GLY A 214 -35.31 24.25 7.77
C GLY A 214 -35.77 23.50 6.53
N HIS A 215 -35.67 24.13 5.35
CA HIS A 215 -35.85 23.47 4.05
C HIS A 215 -34.72 22.46 3.83
N TRP A 216 -34.81 21.66 2.77
CA TRP A 216 -33.82 20.64 2.44
C TRP A 216 -33.09 20.88 1.13
N ARG A 217 -33.85 21.26 0.11
CA ARG A 217 -33.43 21.49 -1.27
C ARG A 217 -33.58 22.94 -1.68
N HIS A 218 -34.61 23.62 -1.19
CA HIS A 218 -35.01 24.90 -1.74
C HIS A 218 -34.58 26.11 -0.92
N ASN A 219 -34.47 27.26 -1.58
CA ASN A 219 -34.53 28.55 -0.90
C ASN A 219 -35.99 28.92 -0.54
N LEU A 220 -36.22 30.14 -0.05
CA LEU A 220 -37.58 30.60 0.29
C LEU A 220 -38.50 30.74 -0.93
N GLY A 221 -37.94 30.82 -2.14
CA GLY A 221 -38.68 30.90 -3.41
C GLY A 221 -39.00 29.52 -4.01
N SER A 222 -38.93 28.45 -3.22
CA SER A 222 -39.17 27.06 -3.67
C SER A 222 -38.32 26.67 -4.88
N THR A 223 -37.09 27.18 -4.95
CA THR A 223 -36.17 26.95 -6.08
C THR A 223 -34.91 26.25 -5.60
N ASP A 224 -34.49 25.22 -6.34
CA ASP A 224 -33.17 24.60 -6.21
C ASP A 224 -32.13 25.58 -6.79
N LEU A 225 -31.34 26.20 -5.91
CA LEU A 225 -30.34 27.20 -6.34
C LEU A 225 -29.28 26.61 -7.29
N ASN A 226 -29.01 25.29 -7.24
CA ASN A 226 -28.11 24.61 -8.17
C ASN A 226 -28.79 24.29 -9.53
N ARG A 227 -29.98 24.82 -9.78
CA ARG A 227 -30.65 24.83 -11.09
C ARG A 227 -30.87 26.24 -11.63
N ASP A 228 -30.49 27.25 -10.86
CA ASP A 228 -30.72 28.66 -11.18
C ASP A 228 -29.49 29.37 -11.77
N TRP A 229 -28.42 28.63 -12.09
CA TRP A 229 -27.24 29.18 -12.73
C TRP A 229 -27.44 29.29 -14.25
N GLY A 230 -27.61 30.52 -14.73
CA GLY A 230 -28.00 30.81 -16.12
C GLY A 230 -29.31 31.60 -16.17
N PRO A 231 -30.43 31.07 -15.62
CA PRO A 231 -31.65 31.84 -15.44
C PRO A 231 -31.48 33.01 -14.46
N PHE A 232 -30.75 32.80 -13.36
CA PHE A 232 -30.55 33.78 -12.30
C PHE A 232 -31.87 34.40 -11.81
N ALA A 233 -32.90 33.57 -11.63
CA ALA A 233 -34.23 33.96 -11.19
C ALA A 233 -34.27 34.27 -9.69
N GLN A 234 -33.35 33.70 -8.91
CA GLN A 234 -33.25 33.90 -7.46
C GLN A 234 -32.26 35.03 -7.11
N PRO A 235 -32.55 35.86 -6.09
CA PRO A 235 -31.64 36.92 -5.68
C PRO A 235 -30.28 36.39 -5.20
N GLU A 236 -30.23 35.17 -4.68
CA GLU A 236 -29.02 34.53 -4.17
C GLU A 236 -27.97 34.29 -5.27
N THR A 237 -28.37 33.64 -6.38
CA THR A 237 -27.47 33.39 -7.52
C THR A 237 -27.13 34.67 -8.28
N ARG A 238 -28.07 35.64 -8.36
CA ARG A 238 -27.80 36.98 -8.93
C ARG A 238 -26.73 37.73 -8.16
N ALA A 239 -26.77 37.67 -6.83
CA ALA A 239 -25.76 38.32 -5.99
C ALA A 239 -24.36 37.83 -6.33
N VAL A 240 -24.19 36.51 -6.50
CA VAL A 240 -22.91 35.91 -6.89
C VAL A 240 -22.51 36.34 -8.31
N ARG A 241 -23.42 36.26 -9.27
CA ARG A 241 -23.17 36.70 -10.66
C ARG A 241 -22.71 38.14 -10.73
N ASP A 242 -23.44 39.05 -10.08
CA ASP A 242 -23.18 40.50 -10.15
C ASP A 242 -21.89 40.86 -9.41
N TYR A 243 -21.58 40.17 -8.31
CA TYR A 243 -20.30 40.30 -7.62
C TYR A 243 -19.13 39.85 -8.50
N LEU A 244 -19.24 38.69 -9.15
CA LEU A 244 -18.17 38.16 -10.01
C LEU A 244 -17.96 39.00 -11.27
N ALA A 245 -19.01 39.55 -11.86
CA ALA A 245 -18.89 40.46 -13.01
C ALA A 245 -18.04 41.71 -12.69
N ASN A 246 -18.02 42.14 -11.42
CA ASN A 246 -17.14 43.22 -10.96
C ASN A 246 -15.72 42.74 -10.63
N LEU A 247 -15.57 41.48 -10.22
CA LEU A 247 -14.28 40.87 -9.89
C LEU A 247 -13.46 40.53 -11.15
N ASP A 248 -14.12 39.98 -12.17
CA ASP A 248 -13.51 39.59 -13.45
C ASP A 248 -12.95 40.79 -14.25
N GLN A 249 -13.50 41.99 -14.03
CA GLN A 249 -12.94 43.22 -14.60
C GLN A 249 -11.57 43.61 -14.00
N ARG A 250 -11.17 43.00 -12.88
CA ARG A 250 -9.95 43.36 -12.13
C ARG A 250 -8.81 42.35 -12.34
N SER A 251 -9.13 41.06 -12.52
CA SER A 251 -8.14 39.98 -12.58
C SER A 251 -8.74 38.64 -13.02
N ASN A 252 -7.90 37.66 -13.34
CA ASN A 252 -8.33 36.39 -13.94
C ASN A 252 -8.90 35.41 -12.90
N ILE A 253 -10.13 34.93 -13.09
CA ILE A 253 -10.65 33.77 -12.36
C ILE A 253 -10.00 32.50 -12.93
N ARG A 254 -9.53 31.57 -12.08
CA ARG A 254 -8.73 30.40 -12.48
C ARG A 254 -9.27 29.05 -12.04
N LEU A 255 -10.20 29.04 -11.07
CA LEU A 255 -10.83 27.83 -10.54
C LEU A 255 -12.15 28.18 -9.87
N MET A 256 -13.13 27.28 -9.99
CA MET A 256 -14.32 27.27 -9.14
C MET A 256 -14.54 25.88 -8.53
N LEU A 257 -14.69 25.84 -7.20
CA LEU A 257 -15.12 24.66 -6.44
C LEU A 257 -16.47 24.95 -5.77
N ASP A 258 -17.44 24.06 -5.97
CA ASP A 258 -18.76 24.12 -5.34
C ASP A 258 -18.92 22.95 -4.37
N PHE A 259 -18.95 23.24 -3.06
CA PHE A 259 -18.98 22.22 -2.01
C PHE A 259 -20.41 21.82 -1.67
N HIS A 260 -20.71 20.55 -1.90
CA HIS A 260 -22.04 19.92 -1.79
C HIS A 260 -21.97 18.65 -0.92
N SER A 261 -23.12 18.00 -0.72
CA SER A 261 -23.20 16.67 -0.10
C SER A 261 -24.07 15.70 -0.89
N THR A 262 -23.70 14.42 -0.84
CA THR A 262 -24.44 13.34 -1.50
C THR A 262 -24.23 12.02 -0.76
N ASN A 263 -24.74 10.91 -1.27
CA ASN A 263 -24.60 9.60 -0.59
C ASN A 263 -23.18 9.00 -0.61
N ARG A 264 -22.24 9.59 -1.34
CA ARG A 264 -20.85 9.11 -1.51
C ARG A 264 -19.90 10.27 -1.74
N ASP A 265 -18.62 10.07 -1.48
CA ASP A 265 -17.57 11.02 -1.82
C ASP A 265 -17.34 11.03 -3.35
N VAL A 266 -17.64 12.13 -4.04
CA VAL A 266 -17.53 12.21 -5.52
C VAL A 266 -17.24 13.63 -6.00
N PHE A 267 -16.51 13.75 -7.10
CA PHE A 267 -16.32 15.01 -7.82
C PHE A 267 -17.05 14.99 -9.15
N TYR A 268 -18.03 15.87 -9.34
CA TYR A 268 -18.56 16.08 -10.70
C TYR A 268 -17.67 17.08 -11.44
N ILE A 269 -17.06 16.58 -12.50
CA ILE A 269 -16.20 17.33 -13.43
C ILE A 269 -16.86 17.35 -14.81
N GLN A 270 -16.35 18.12 -15.76
CA GLN A 270 -16.88 18.13 -17.13
C GLN A 270 -16.35 16.87 -17.85
N SER A 271 -15.03 16.69 -17.85
CA SER A 271 -14.27 15.50 -18.20
C SER A 271 -12.85 15.58 -17.59
N GLU A 272 -12.08 14.51 -17.67
CA GLU A 272 -10.65 14.57 -17.31
C GLU A 272 -9.78 15.20 -18.43
N GLU A 273 -10.34 15.50 -19.60
CA GLU A 273 -9.62 16.00 -20.78
C GLU A 273 -10.09 17.40 -21.20
N ASP A 274 -10.77 18.12 -20.32
CA ASP A 274 -11.34 19.41 -20.69
C ASP A 274 -10.27 20.46 -21.01
N ILE A 275 -10.57 21.24 -22.05
CA ILE A 275 -9.80 22.41 -22.41
C ILE A 275 -10.24 23.55 -21.50
N THR A 276 -9.45 23.77 -20.47
CA THR A 276 -9.61 24.86 -19.50
C THR A 276 -8.33 25.70 -19.45
N ASP A 277 -8.39 26.85 -18.79
CA ASP A 277 -7.21 27.62 -18.42
C ASP A 277 -7.11 27.67 -16.88
N PRO A 278 -6.13 26.98 -16.25
CA PRO A 278 -5.01 26.23 -16.86
C PRO A 278 -5.41 24.89 -17.50
N THR A 279 -4.77 24.53 -18.61
CA THR A 279 -5.12 23.33 -19.37
C THR A 279 -4.73 22.04 -18.64
N ASN A 280 -5.63 21.06 -18.65
CA ASN A 280 -5.52 19.78 -17.95
C ASN A 280 -5.45 19.87 -16.42
N PHE A 281 -5.74 21.01 -15.81
CA PHE A 281 -5.62 21.18 -14.36
C PHE A 281 -6.33 20.08 -13.57
N THR A 282 -7.59 19.77 -13.91
CA THR A 282 -8.37 18.74 -13.23
C THR A 282 -7.67 17.38 -13.27
N ARG A 283 -7.22 16.95 -14.45
CA ARG A 283 -6.45 15.71 -14.63
C ARG A 283 -5.23 15.66 -13.73
N ASP A 284 -4.45 16.73 -13.73
CA ASP A 284 -3.16 16.79 -13.06
C ASP A 284 -3.35 16.88 -11.54
N TRP A 285 -4.35 17.63 -11.07
CA TRP A 285 -4.75 17.72 -9.67
C TRP A 285 -5.19 16.35 -9.12
N PHE A 286 -6.06 15.62 -9.83
CA PHE A 286 -6.47 14.27 -9.44
C PHE A 286 -5.33 13.25 -9.53
N ALA A 287 -4.46 13.37 -10.53
CA ALA A 287 -3.27 12.52 -10.64
C ALA A 287 -2.33 12.73 -9.44
N ASN A 288 -2.18 13.96 -8.96
CA ASN A 288 -1.34 14.29 -7.82
C ASN A 288 -1.90 13.74 -6.51
N VAL A 289 -3.23 13.74 -6.33
CA VAL A 289 -3.87 13.10 -5.17
C VAL A 289 -3.73 11.58 -5.22
N ARG A 290 -3.94 10.95 -6.39
CA ARG A 290 -3.83 9.48 -6.56
C ARG A 290 -2.43 8.92 -6.29
N LYS A 291 -1.41 9.77 -6.29
CA LYS A 291 -0.02 9.41 -5.98
C LYS A 291 0.29 9.42 -4.48
N GLN A 292 -0.60 9.97 -3.65
CA GLN A 292 -0.43 10.02 -2.19
C GLN A 292 -1.16 8.82 -1.57
N THR A 293 -0.40 7.89 -0.98
CA THR A 293 -0.89 6.69 -0.28
C THR A 293 -0.85 6.91 1.23
N THR A 294 -1.73 6.25 1.99
CA THR A 294 -1.52 6.12 3.44
C THR A 294 -0.26 5.28 3.71
N ASP A 295 0.23 5.28 4.96
CA ASP A 295 1.33 4.43 5.42
C ASP A 295 1.08 2.92 5.18
N ASP A 296 -0.19 2.52 4.99
CA ASP A 296 -0.63 1.15 4.73
C ASP A 296 -0.80 0.82 3.23
N GLY A 297 -0.50 1.76 2.32
CA GLY A 297 -0.52 1.52 0.87
C GLY A 297 -1.91 1.47 0.23
N GLU A 298 -2.96 1.88 0.93
CA GLU A 298 -4.28 2.11 0.32
C GLU A 298 -4.31 3.47 -0.39
N LEU A 299 -5.02 3.54 -1.52
CA LEU A 299 -5.35 4.81 -2.16
C LEU A 299 -6.18 5.66 -1.20
N ILE A 300 -5.74 6.87 -0.87
CA ILE A 300 -6.50 7.77 0.03
C ILE A 300 -7.78 8.31 -0.66
N ALA A 301 -7.94 8.08 -1.96
CA ALA A 301 -8.99 8.69 -2.75
C ALA A 301 -10.35 7.97 -2.58
N GLY A 302 -11.05 8.28 -1.48
CA GLY A 302 -12.49 8.00 -1.35
C GLY A 302 -13.36 8.82 -2.31
N PHE A 303 -12.80 9.89 -2.89
CA PHE A 303 -13.50 10.73 -3.87
C PHE A 303 -13.17 10.33 -5.31
N GLU A 304 -14.17 9.86 -6.05
CA GLU A 304 -14.02 9.49 -7.46
C GLU A 304 -14.38 10.67 -8.40
N PRO A 305 -13.59 10.95 -9.45
CA PRO A 305 -14.03 11.84 -10.50
C PRO A 305 -15.15 11.18 -11.31
N ALA A 306 -16.28 11.89 -11.42
CA ALA A 306 -17.45 11.49 -12.19
C ALA A 306 -17.68 12.51 -13.31
N PRO A 307 -17.19 12.24 -14.54
CA PRO A 307 -17.45 13.07 -15.71
C PRO A 307 -18.95 13.26 -15.94
N ARG A 308 -19.38 14.51 -15.99
CA ARG A 308 -20.74 14.94 -16.31
C ARG A 308 -20.62 16.00 -17.40
N PRO A 309 -20.68 15.61 -18.68
CA PRO A 309 -20.48 16.54 -19.79
C PRO A 309 -21.51 17.66 -19.77
N LEU A 310 -21.20 18.75 -20.47
CA LEU A 310 -22.04 19.94 -20.52
C LEU A 310 -23.47 19.59 -20.98
N THR A 311 -24.42 19.91 -20.12
CA THR A 311 -25.85 19.84 -20.42
C THR A 311 -26.45 21.24 -20.42
N GLU A 312 -27.66 21.40 -20.94
CA GLU A 312 -28.43 22.66 -20.83
C GLU A 312 -28.86 22.97 -19.38
N VAL A 313 -28.61 22.06 -18.43
CA VAL A 313 -28.97 22.23 -17.02
C VAL A 313 -28.11 23.33 -16.39
N GLY A 314 -28.78 24.31 -15.78
CA GLY A 314 -28.19 25.48 -15.15
C GLY A 314 -27.54 25.22 -13.78
N THR A 315 -26.46 24.44 -13.76
CA THR A 315 -25.63 24.25 -12.55
C THR A 315 -24.48 25.25 -12.51
N SER A 316 -23.94 25.53 -11.31
CA SER A 316 -22.76 26.38 -11.11
C SER A 316 -21.61 25.91 -11.99
N LYS A 317 -21.28 24.62 -11.89
CA LYS A 317 -20.24 23.93 -12.66
C LYS A 317 -20.32 24.23 -14.16
N ASN A 318 -21.51 24.09 -14.75
CA ASN A 318 -21.73 24.34 -16.17
C ASN A 318 -21.63 25.83 -16.52
N TYR A 319 -22.15 26.71 -15.66
CA TYR A 319 -22.08 28.15 -15.85
C TYR A 319 -20.64 28.66 -15.87
N PHE A 320 -19.83 28.31 -14.86
CA PHE A 320 -18.44 28.80 -14.76
C PHE A 320 -17.57 28.28 -15.91
N TYR A 321 -17.73 27.02 -16.27
CA TYR A 321 -17.01 26.45 -17.41
C TYR A 321 -17.37 27.17 -18.72
N ARG A 322 -18.66 27.40 -18.99
CA ARG A 322 -19.10 28.09 -20.22
C ARG A 322 -18.70 29.55 -20.27
N THR A 323 -18.72 30.22 -19.13
CA THR A 323 -18.54 31.68 -19.05
C THR A 323 -17.07 32.06 -19.03
N TYR A 324 -16.25 31.31 -18.27
CA TYR A 324 -14.85 31.66 -18.02
C TYR A 324 -13.85 30.67 -18.61
N GLY A 325 -14.27 29.49 -19.05
CA GLY A 325 -13.35 28.47 -19.61
C GLY A 325 -12.37 27.90 -18.58
N ILE A 326 -12.76 27.88 -17.30
CA ILE A 326 -11.91 27.46 -16.17
C ILE A 326 -12.29 26.07 -15.65
N PRO A 327 -11.38 25.38 -14.94
CA PRO A 327 -11.73 24.21 -14.16
C PRO A 327 -12.84 24.56 -13.17
N SER A 328 -13.95 23.83 -13.26
CA SER A 328 -15.18 24.07 -12.52
C SER A 328 -15.67 22.75 -11.95
N ILE A 329 -15.69 22.57 -10.64
CA ILE A 329 -15.81 21.25 -10.02
C ILE A 329 -16.84 21.29 -8.90
N THR A 330 -17.79 20.35 -8.90
CA THR A 330 -18.69 20.12 -7.77
C THR A 330 -18.06 19.06 -6.86
N PHE A 331 -17.72 19.45 -5.63
CA PHE A 331 -17.10 18.64 -4.59
C PHE A 331 -18.21 18.09 -3.68
N GLU A 332 -18.71 16.87 -3.93
CA GLU A 332 -19.76 16.27 -3.09
C GLU A 332 -19.17 15.35 -2.02
N SER A 333 -19.38 15.70 -0.75
CA SER A 333 -18.97 14.89 0.39
C SER A 333 -20.09 13.96 0.84
N GLY A 334 -19.76 12.71 1.17
CA GLY A 334 -20.68 11.69 1.64
C GLY A 334 -21.45 12.10 2.90
N ASP A 335 -22.77 11.97 2.87
CA ASP A 335 -23.70 12.24 3.97
C ASP A 335 -23.29 11.50 5.25
N ASN A 336 -22.78 10.28 5.06
CA ASN A 336 -22.38 9.35 6.10
C ASN A 336 -20.85 9.27 6.29
N SER A 337 -20.07 10.18 5.70
CA SER A 337 -18.61 10.21 5.88
C SER A 337 -18.26 10.65 7.31
N LEU A 338 -17.50 9.83 8.03
CA LEU A 338 -16.95 10.17 9.35
C LEU A 338 -16.11 11.45 9.25
N ARG A 339 -16.32 12.41 10.15
CA ARG A 339 -15.74 13.76 10.06
C ARG A 339 -14.22 13.76 10.09
N GLU A 340 -13.60 12.90 10.89
CA GLU A 340 -12.13 12.77 10.97
C GLU A 340 -11.55 12.27 9.63
N ASN A 341 -12.06 11.14 9.13
CA ASN A 341 -11.62 10.56 7.85
C ASN A 341 -11.88 11.53 6.67
N LEU A 342 -13.01 12.25 6.69
CA LEU A 342 -13.33 13.27 5.70
C LEU A 342 -12.31 14.40 5.74
N ALA A 343 -11.96 14.90 6.94
CA ALA A 343 -11.00 15.98 7.10
C ALA A 343 -9.60 15.60 6.58
N GLU A 344 -9.13 14.39 6.87
CA GLU A 344 -7.85 13.88 6.34
C GLU A 344 -7.83 13.84 4.81
N ARG A 345 -8.91 13.32 4.19
CA ARG A 345 -9.02 13.30 2.72
C ARG A 345 -9.04 14.70 2.12
N VAL A 346 -9.83 15.61 2.68
CA VAL A 346 -9.97 16.99 2.20
C VAL A 346 -8.65 17.76 2.29
N LYS A 347 -7.86 17.55 3.36
CA LYS A 347 -6.51 18.14 3.50
C LYS A 347 -5.62 17.81 2.31
N LEU A 348 -5.63 16.55 1.87
CA LEU A 348 -4.80 16.10 0.73
C LEU A 348 -5.19 16.81 -0.57
N PHE A 349 -6.49 16.99 -0.81
CA PHE A 349 -6.96 17.75 -1.98
C PHE A 349 -6.51 19.22 -1.92
N ALA A 350 -6.53 19.84 -0.74
CA ALA A 350 -6.05 21.21 -0.54
C ALA A 350 -4.54 21.33 -0.78
N HIS A 351 -3.73 20.43 -0.21
CA HIS A 351 -2.29 20.36 -0.49
C HIS A 351 -1.99 20.16 -1.97
N SER A 352 -2.67 19.19 -2.60
CA SER A 352 -2.50 18.89 -4.01
C SER A 352 -2.91 20.06 -4.91
N LEU A 353 -3.91 20.86 -4.52
CA LEU A 353 -4.33 22.03 -5.29
C LEU A 353 -3.20 23.04 -5.40
N VAL A 354 -2.57 23.37 -4.26
CA VAL A 354 -1.47 24.33 -4.18
C VAL A 354 -0.29 23.84 -5.01
N THR A 355 0.15 22.60 -4.81
CA THR A 355 1.29 22.05 -5.56
C THR A 355 1.02 21.99 -7.06
N THR A 356 -0.20 21.64 -7.44
CA THR A 356 -0.60 21.59 -8.86
C THR A 356 -0.50 22.99 -9.47
N PHE A 357 -1.10 24.03 -8.87
CA PHE A 357 -0.99 25.40 -9.41
C PHE A 357 0.44 25.94 -9.42
N VAL A 358 1.22 25.71 -8.37
CA VAL A 358 2.64 26.09 -8.31
C VAL A 358 3.42 25.49 -9.49
N SER A 359 3.14 24.24 -9.87
CA SER A 359 3.80 23.60 -11.01
C SER A 359 3.55 24.29 -12.36
N TYR A 360 2.43 25.02 -12.51
CA TYR A 360 2.15 25.84 -13.69
C TYR A 360 2.83 27.22 -13.64
N GLU A 361 3.23 27.69 -12.45
CA GLU A 361 3.72 29.06 -12.20
C GLU A 361 5.25 29.15 -12.02
N THR A 362 5.93 28.02 -11.80
CA THR A 362 7.38 28.02 -11.56
C THR A 362 8.16 28.20 -12.87
N PRO A 363 9.05 29.20 -13.02
CA PRO A 363 9.91 29.31 -14.19
C PRO A 363 10.86 28.11 -14.25
N ARG A 364 11.02 27.55 -15.45
CA ARG A 364 11.97 26.44 -15.70
C ARG A 364 13.41 26.85 -15.38
N VAL A 365 14.18 25.90 -14.85
CA VAL A 365 15.61 26.06 -14.53
C VAL A 365 16.37 26.66 -15.72
N ASP A 366 17.09 27.75 -15.45
CA ASP A 366 18.00 28.40 -16.40
C ASP A 366 19.11 27.41 -16.83
N THR A 367 19.17 27.12 -18.12
CA THR A 367 20.11 26.17 -18.74
C THR A 367 21.57 26.64 -18.70
N SER A 368 21.82 27.89 -18.28
CA SER A 368 23.16 28.48 -18.19
C SER A 368 23.90 28.23 -16.87
N ASP A 369 23.26 27.60 -15.86
CA ASP A 369 23.90 27.35 -14.56
C ASP A 369 24.84 26.12 -14.59
N ASP A 370 26.15 26.36 -14.58
CA ASP A 370 27.17 25.30 -14.48
C ASP A 370 27.10 24.53 -13.15
N ASN A 371 26.37 25.02 -12.13
CA ASN A 371 26.08 24.24 -10.94
C ASN A 371 25.13 23.06 -11.22
N LEU A 372 24.36 23.05 -12.31
CA LEU A 372 23.50 21.91 -12.69
C LEU A 372 24.34 20.65 -12.99
N CYS A 373 25.41 20.79 -13.77
CA CYS A 373 26.32 19.69 -14.08
C CYS A 373 27.05 19.20 -12.81
N ASN A 374 27.45 20.11 -11.91
CA ASN A 374 28.17 19.77 -10.67
C ASN A 374 27.27 19.20 -9.55
N SER A 375 26.04 19.69 -9.40
CA SER A 375 25.12 19.29 -8.33
C SER A 375 24.43 17.95 -8.62
N THR A 376 24.21 17.62 -9.89
CA THR A 376 23.55 16.37 -10.32
C THR A 376 24.53 15.20 -10.49
N PHE A 377 25.84 15.48 -10.64
CA PHE A 377 26.90 14.47 -10.70
C PHE A 377 27.04 13.65 -9.40
N LYS A 378 26.68 14.23 -8.26
CA LYS A 378 26.71 13.55 -6.95
C LYS A 378 25.39 12.86 -6.63
N ARG A 379 24.92 11.95 -7.49
CA ARG A 379 23.80 11.07 -7.10
C ARG A 379 24.28 10.14 -5.99
N THR A 380 23.94 10.47 -4.74
CA THR A 380 24.37 9.72 -3.55
C THR A 380 23.58 8.43 -3.33
N GLN A 381 22.48 8.22 -4.06
CA GLN A 381 21.61 7.06 -3.92
C GLN A 381 21.42 6.28 -5.24
N PRO A 382 21.45 4.93 -5.20
CA PRO A 382 21.18 4.09 -6.37
C PRO A 382 19.75 4.25 -6.89
N CYS A 383 19.55 4.08 -8.20
CA CYS A 383 18.22 4.15 -8.81
C CYS A 383 17.22 3.16 -8.22
N ARG A 384 16.02 3.66 -7.88
CA ARG A 384 14.98 2.88 -7.17
C ARG A 384 13.67 2.69 -7.91
N ASP A 385 13.39 3.50 -8.91
CA ASP A 385 12.10 3.51 -9.59
C ASP A 385 12.24 3.57 -11.11
N PHE A 386 11.09 3.48 -11.78
CA PHE A 386 11.01 3.45 -13.23
C PHE A 386 11.54 4.75 -13.88
N TRP A 387 11.25 5.91 -13.29
CA TRP A 387 11.72 7.21 -13.78
C TRP A 387 13.24 7.29 -13.76
N CYS A 388 13.86 6.93 -12.63
CA CYS A 388 15.29 6.95 -12.45
C CYS A 388 16.00 6.12 -13.52
N PHE A 389 15.55 4.89 -13.74
CA PHE A 389 16.12 4.03 -14.79
C PHE A 389 15.81 4.53 -16.20
N MET A 390 14.69 5.22 -16.43
CA MET A 390 14.42 5.87 -17.72
C MET A 390 15.40 7.00 -18.00
N VAL A 391 15.76 7.79 -16.99
CA VAL A 391 16.81 8.80 -17.08
C VAL A 391 18.16 8.15 -17.41
N GLU A 392 18.54 7.05 -16.72
CA GLU A 392 19.80 6.34 -17.00
C GLU A 392 19.85 5.75 -18.42
N VAL A 393 18.74 5.20 -18.91
CA VAL A 393 18.64 4.69 -20.29
C VAL A 393 18.81 5.81 -21.33
N ASN A 394 18.29 7.01 -21.06
CA ASN A 394 18.50 8.18 -21.92
C ASN A 394 19.92 8.74 -21.83
N LYS A 395 20.55 8.71 -20.64
CA LYS A 395 21.97 9.03 -20.47
C LYS A 395 22.84 8.11 -21.33
N ALA A 396 22.65 6.79 -21.23
CA ALA A 396 23.40 5.82 -22.03
C ALA A 396 23.24 6.08 -23.54
N THR A 397 22.05 6.52 -23.94
CA THR A 397 21.75 6.95 -25.31
C THR A 397 22.50 8.18 -25.74
N ILE A 398 22.52 9.25 -24.93
CA ILE A 398 23.25 10.48 -25.25
C ILE A 398 24.74 10.15 -25.38
N ALA A 399 25.31 9.42 -24.41
CA ALA A 399 26.72 9.02 -24.43
C ALA A 399 27.07 8.20 -25.68
N SER A 400 26.41 7.06 -25.88
CA SER A 400 26.72 6.16 -26.99
C SER A 400 26.45 6.79 -28.36
N SER A 401 25.37 7.55 -28.52
CA SER A 401 25.06 8.18 -29.82
C SER A 401 26.02 9.32 -30.15
N THR A 402 26.56 10.00 -29.14
CA THR A 402 27.62 11.01 -29.32
C THR A 402 28.94 10.35 -29.74
N GLU A 403 29.33 9.25 -29.09
CA GLU A 403 30.52 8.45 -29.48
C GLU A 403 30.43 7.96 -30.93
N GLN A 404 29.22 7.64 -31.41
CA GLN A 404 28.97 7.21 -32.79
C GLN A 404 28.81 8.36 -33.80
N GLY A 405 28.86 9.62 -33.36
CA GLY A 405 28.66 10.80 -34.21
C GLY A 405 27.21 10.98 -34.69
N LEU A 406 26.25 10.31 -34.06
CA LEU A 406 24.80 10.46 -34.34
C LEU A 406 24.21 11.70 -33.66
N ILE A 407 24.85 12.19 -32.60
CA ILE A 407 24.55 13.44 -31.92
C ILE A 407 25.81 14.32 -31.99
N SER A 408 25.67 15.58 -32.41
CA SER A 408 26.79 16.51 -32.48
C SER A 408 27.29 16.88 -31.07
N PRO A 409 28.56 17.30 -30.90
CA PRO A 409 29.07 17.72 -29.59
C PRO A 409 28.22 18.83 -28.94
N ALA A 410 27.80 19.84 -29.71
CA ALA A 410 26.93 20.90 -29.24
C ALA A 410 25.58 20.35 -28.70
N ASN A 411 24.96 19.44 -29.46
CA ASN A 411 23.70 18.81 -29.06
C ASN A 411 23.88 17.86 -27.87
N SER A 412 25.02 17.18 -27.74
CA SER A 412 25.27 16.28 -26.61
C SER A 412 25.32 17.04 -25.28
N SER A 413 25.88 18.24 -25.26
CA SER A 413 25.90 19.12 -24.08
C SER A 413 24.49 19.61 -23.75
N LEU A 414 23.79 20.15 -24.75
CA LEU A 414 22.41 20.62 -24.60
C LEU A 414 21.46 19.51 -24.12
N PHE A 415 21.54 18.31 -24.71
CA PHE A 415 20.66 17.19 -24.35
C PHE A 415 20.97 16.65 -22.97
N SER A 416 22.26 16.59 -22.59
CA SER A 416 22.68 16.21 -21.24
C SER A 416 22.12 17.18 -20.21
N ARG A 417 22.27 18.49 -20.43
CA ARG A 417 21.72 19.53 -19.55
C ARG A 417 20.21 19.43 -19.45
N ALA A 418 19.49 19.31 -20.56
CA ALA A 418 18.03 19.17 -20.55
C ALA A 418 17.55 17.93 -19.78
N LEU A 419 18.22 16.78 -19.97
CA LEU A 419 17.89 15.56 -19.25
C LEU A 419 18.14 15.69 -17.75
N LEU A 420 19.27 16.31 -17.35
CA LEU A 420 19.59 16.54 -15.94
C LEU A 420 18.66 17.58 -15.30
N SER A 421 18.23 18.61 -16.04
CA SER A 421 17.24 19.59 -15.57
C SER A 421 15.91 18.91 -15.25
N ILE A 422 15.35 18.10 -16.17
CA ILE A 422 14.08 17.44 -15.91
C ILE A 422 14.17 16.41 -14.78
N ASP A 423 15.34 15.77 -14.58
CA ASP A 423 15.56 14.86 -13.45
C ASP A 423 15.68 15.64 -12.13
N SER A 424 16.39 16.77 -12.12
CA SER A 424 16.47 17.68 -10.95
C SER A 424 15.08 18.19 -10.57
N ASP A 425 14.29 18.65 -11.55
CA ASP A 425 12.90 19.06 -11.32
C ASP A 425 12.10 17.91 -10.72
N ALA A 426 12.25 16.69 -11.28
CA ALA A 426 11.56 15.49 -10.80
C ALA A 426 12.11 14.92 -9.47
N VAL A 427 13.22 15.44 -8.95
CA VAL A 427 13.70 15.19 -7.59
C VAL A 427 13.07 16.17 -6.60
N ARG A 428 12.87 17.44 -7.01
CA ARG A 428 12.21 18.47 -6.18
C ARG A 428 10.70 18.26 -6.11
N ASP A 429 10.10 17.87 -7.23
CA ASP A 429 8.69 17.52 -7.34
C ASP A 429 8.55 16.12 -7.94
N LEU A 430 8.26 15.15 -7.06
CA LEU A 430 8.05 13.76 -7.48
C LEU A 430 6.85 13.59 -8.42
N SER A 431 5.93 14.57 -8.48
CA SER A 431 4.77 14.54 -9.37
C SER A 431 5.17 14.51 -10.86
N LEU A 432 6.33 15.10 -11.16
CA LEU A 432 6.92 15.20 -12.48
C LEU A 432 7.51 13.88 -12.99
N ARG A 433 7.64 12.86 -12.12
CA ARG A 433 8.08 11.51 -12.51
C ARG A 433 6.97 10.80 -13.28
N THR A 434 7.35 10.15 -14.37
CA THR A 434 6.42 9.39 -15.23
C THR A 434 7.02 8.05 -15.65
N THR A 435 6.17 7.05 -15.84
CA THR A 435 6.53 5.75 -16.43
C THR A 435 6.32 5.72 -17.95
N ASN A 436 5.74 6.77 -18.52
CA ASN A 436 5.42 6.86 -19.93
C ASN A 436 6.39 7.81 -20.65
N TYR A 437 7.24 7.24 -21.50
CA TYR A 437 8.19 8.02 -22.31
C TYR A 437 7.51 9.15 -23.13
N ALA A 438 6.27 8.94 -23.60
CA ALA A 438 5.54 9.96 -24.37
C ALA A 438 5.14 11.19 -23.55
N VAL A 439 5.23 11.11 -22.21
CA VAL A 439 5.03 12.26 -21.31
C VAL A 439 6.36 12.95 -20.98
N MET A 440 7.48 12.20 -20.99
CA MET A 440 8.82 12.72 -20.76
C MET A 440 9.35 13.51 -21.96
N GLU A 441 9.16 12.99 -23.18
CA GLU A 441 9.73 13.57 -24.40
C GLU A 441 9.27 15.01 -24.69
N PRO A 442 7.98 15.38 -24.54
CA PRO A 442 7.55 16.77 -24.70
C PRO A 442 8.28 17.75 -23.77
N ARG A 443 8.56 17.34 -22.52
CA ARG A 443 9.32 18.16 -21.57
C ARG A 443 10.75 18.36 -22.03
N LEU A 444 11.42 17.29 -22.49
CA LEU A 444 12.75 17.37 -23.08
C LEU A 444 12.79 18.34 -24.27
N ILE A 445 11.80 18.24 -25.18
CA ILE A 445 11.69 19.11 -26.35
C ILE A 445 11.53 20.58 -25.96
N GLU A 446 10.77 20.86 -24.90
CA GLU A 446 10.59 22.23 -24.45
C GLU A 446 11.85 22.82 -23.79
N PHE A 447 12.74 21.98 -23.25
CA PHE A 447 14.05 22.41 -22.74
C PHE A 447 15.11 22.59 -23.83
N ALA A 448 15.23 21.66 -24.78
CA ALA A 448 16.34 21.61 -25.74
C ALA A 448 15.93 21.79 -27.22
N GLY A 449 14.67 22.13 -27.47
CA GLY A 449 14.11 22.19 -28.82
C GLY A 449 13.88 20.80 -29.43
N LYS A 450 13.34 20.77 -30.65
CA LYS A 450 12.94 19.53 -31.33
C LYS A 450 14.09 18.56 -31.61
N GLU A 451 15.33 19.06 -31.71
CA GLU A 451 16.49 18.23 -32.01
C GLU A 451 16.77 17.16 -30.95
N ILE A 452 16.37 17.38 -29.69
CA ILE A 452 16.52 16.38 -28.62
C ILE A 452 15.74 15.09 -28.90
N SER A 453 14.72 15.12 -29.76
CA SER A 453 14.03 13.90 -30.20
C SER A 453 14.96 12.90 -30.88
N ASN A 454 16.16 13.31 -31.33
CA ASN A 454 17.18 12.42 -31.86
C ASN A 454 17.71 11.41 -30.82
N ILE A 455 17.48 11.62 -29.52
CA ILE A 455 17.72 10.55 -28.53
C ILE A 455 16.85 9.32 -28.81
N HIS A 456 15.67 9.48 -29.43
CA HIS A 456 14.80 8.37 -29.84
C HIS A 456 15.21 7.72 -31.17
N LEU A 457 16.20 8.27 -31.88
CA LEU A 457 16.64 7.76 -33.17
C LEU A 457 17.14 6.31 -33.04
N GLY A 458 16.54 5.41 -33.83
CA GLY A 458 16.84 3.98 -33.83
C GLY A 458 16.30 3.20 -32.63
N ARG A 459 15.48 3.82 -31.78
CA ARG A 459 14.89 3.23 -30.58
C ARG A 459 13.37 3.25 -30.65
N SER A 460 12.74 2.58 -29.68
CA SER A 460 11.30 2.55 -29.53
C SER A 460 10.91 2.67 -28.05
N ARG A 461 9.66 2.99 -27.78
CA ARG A 461 9.11 2.80 -26.43
C ARG A 461 9.21 1.34 -25.97
N GLN A 462 9.22 0.36 -26.89
CA GLN A 462 9.27 -1.05 -26.54
C GLN A 462 10.62 -1.48 -25.94
N ASP A 463 11.75 -1.15 -26.58
CA ASP A 463 13.07 -1.48 -26.03
C ASP A 463 13.47 -0.55 -24.89
N VAL A 464 13.08 0.74 -24.90
CA VAL A 464 13.28 1.63 -23.73
C VAL A 464 12.57 1.05 -22.49
N HIS A 465 11.26 0.80 -22.58
CA HIS A 465 10.54 0.26 -21.43
C HIS A 465 10.97 -1.17 -21.09
N GLY A 466 11.32 -1.99 -22.09
CA GLY A 466 11.87 -3.34 -21.88
C GLY A 466 13.14 -3.30 -21.03
N THR A 467 14.08 -2.41 -21.38
CA THR A 467 15.33 -2.21 -20.63
C THR A 467 15.07 -1.72 -19.22
N VAL A 468 14.25 -0.69 -19.04
CA VAL A 468 13.92 -0.13 -17.71
C VAL A 468 13.31 -1.21 -16.81
N ARG A 469 12.38 -2.02 -17.32
CA ARG A 469 11.77 -3.12 -16.57
C ARG A 469 12.77 -4.19 -16.18
N ARG A 470 13.75 -4.48 -17.04
CA ARG A 470 14.79 -5.47 -16.76
C ARG A 470 15.80 -4.95 -15.74
N LEU A 471 16.14 -3.66 -15.77
CA LEU A 471 16.94 -2.99 -14.73
C LEU A 471 16.25 -3.00 -13.36
N LEU A 472 14.95 -2.69 -13.32
CA LEU A 472 14.13 -2.79 -12.10
C LEU A 472 14.10 -4.22 -11.56
N ALA A 473 13.86 -5.20 -12.42
CA ALA A 473 13.89 -6.60 -12.04
C ALA A 473 15.26 -7.04 -11.52
N ARG A 474 16.36 -6.61 -12.16
CA ARG A 474 17.75 -6.87 -11.73
C ARG A 474 18.01 -6.35 -10.32
N ARG A 475 17.55 -5.14 -10.01
CA ARG A 475 17.63 -4.57 -8.66
C ARG A 475 16.89 -5.45 -7.65
N HIS A 476 15.60 -5.74 -7.90
CA HIS A 476 14.80 -6.56 -6.99
C HIS A 476 15.37 -7.97 -6.81
N TRP A 477 15.90 -8.57 -7.87
CA TRP A 477 16.54 -9.87 -7.84
C TRP A 477 17.71 -9.89 -6.85
N LEU A 478 18.60 -8.89 -6.90
CA LEU A 478 19.73 -8.78 -6.00
C LEU A 478 19.30 -8.43 -4.56
N GLU A 479 18.27 -7.61 -4.36
CA GLU A 479 17.72 -7.31 -3.03
C GLU A 479 17.12 -8.57 -2.36
N ILE A 480 16.40 -9.40 -3.12
CA ILE A 480 15.88 -10.68 -2.62
C ILE A 480 17.03 -11.62 -2.29
N TYR A 481 18.02 -11.70 -3.19
CA TYR A 481 19.21 -12.52 -2.99
C TYR A 481 19.93 -12.16 -1.69
N GLU A 482 20.16 -10.88 -1.44
CA GLU A 482 20.80 -10.36 -0.22
C GLU A 482 20.03 -10.78 1.04
N LYS A 483 18.72 -10.51 1.08
CA LYS A 483 17.86 -10.91 2.21
C LYS A 483 17.84 -12.41 2.43
N LEU A 484 17.88 -13.19 1.34
CA LEU A 484 17.94 -14.64 1.45
C LEU A 484 19.24 -15.10 2.12
N GLN A 485 20.37 -14.43 1.87
CA GLN A 485 21.62 -14.72 2.57
C GLN A 485 21.57 -14.33 4.06
N GLU A 486 20.83 -13.27 4.42
CA GLU A 486 20.58 -12.90 5.82
C GLU A 486 19.76 -14.00 6.54
N ALA A 487 18.68 -14.46 5.92
CA ALA A 487 17.87 -15.56 6.44
C ALA A 487 18.66 -16.86 6.56
N HIS A 488 19.49 -17.16 5.55
CA HIS A 488 20.35 -18.33 5.53
C HIS A 488 21.37 -18.31 6.67
N GLN A 489 21.97 -17.15 6.92
CA GLN A 489 22.88 -16.94 8.05
C GLN A 489 22.15 -17.17 9.38
N GLY A 490 20.99 -16.52 9.60
CA GLY A 490 20.25 -16.67 10.85
C GLY A 490 19.81 -18.10 11.15
N LEU A 491 19.44 -18.85 10.11
CA LEU A 491 19.11 -20.28 10.23
C LEU A 491 20.34 -21.13 10.56
N THR A 492 21.48 -20.84 9.95
CA THR A 492 22.76 -21.52 10.22
C THR A 492 23.24 -21.23 11.64
N ASP A 493 23.10 -20.00 12.12
CA ASP A 493 23.47 -19.59 13.48
C ASP A 493 22.58 -20.26 14.53
N LEU A 494 21.28 -20.41 14.26
CA LEU A 494 20.37 -21.17 15.12
C LEU A 494 20.71 -22.67 15.13
N ALA A 495 21.07 -23.23 13.97
CA ALA A 495 21.49 -24.63 13.88
C ALA A 495 22.75 -24.90 14.71
N GLU A 496 23.75 -24.01 14.67
CA GLU A 496 24.95 -24.14 15.48
C GLU A 496 24.67 -24.15 17.00
N GLN A 497 23.70 -23.36 17.46
CA GLN A 497 23.29 -23.34 18.87
C GLN A 497 22.66 -24.66 19.34
N HIS A 498 22.21 -25.51 18.41
CA HIS A 498 21.41 -26.69 18.71
C HIS A 498 21.99 -27.98 18.11
N VAL A 499 23.32 -28.05 17.95
CA VAL A 499 24.04 -29.25 17.46
C VAL A 499 23.86 -30.48 18.35
N GLU A 500 23.68 -30.27 19.65
CA GLU A 500 23.48 -31.36 20.64
C GLU A 500 22.02 -31.45 21.13
N THR A 501 21.13 -30.58 20.67
CA THR A 501 19.74 -30.58 21.14
C THR A 501 18.95 -31.69 20.43
N VAL A 502 18.74 -32.80 21.12
CA VAL A 502 17.96 -33.94 20.62
C VAL A 502 16.47 -33.58 20.57
N VAL A 503 15.83 -33.86 19.44
CA VAL A 503 14.42 -33.58 19.14
C VAL A 503 13.78 -34.74 18.38
N PRO A 504 12.46 -34.94 18.52
CA PRO A 504 11.75 -35.93 17.72
C PRO A 504 11.72 -35.53 16.24
N MET A 505 12.08 -36.45 15.36
CA MET A 505 11.80 -36.36 13.92
C MET A 505 10.43 -36.98 13.64
N TYR A 506 9.66 -36.36 12.73
CA TYR A 506 8.30 -36.80 12.44
C TYR A 506 8.18 -37.33 11.01
N THR A 507 7.44 -38.42 10.84
CA THR A 507 6.94 -38.89 9.54
C THR A 507 5.44 -39.10 9.66
N HIS A 508 4.66 -38.67 8.66
CA HIS A 508 3.18 -38.68 8.74
C HIS A 508 2.59 -38.00 9.98
N GLY A 509 3.32 -37.03 10.56
CA GLY A 509 2.93 -36.35 11.80
C GLY A 509 3.13 -37.15 13.08
N VAL A 510 3.79 -38.32 13.01
CA VAL A 510 4.08 -39.21 14.14
C VAL A 510 5.58 -39.22 14.40
N PRO A 511 6.05 -39.18 15.67
CA PRO A 511 7.46 -39.37 15.98
C PRO A 511 7.99 -40.68 15.38
N ALA A 512 9.09 -40.59 14.64
CA ALA A 512 9.73 -41.72 13.99
C ALA A 512 11.02 -42.10 14.75
N GLU A 513 12.01 -41.21 14.74
CA GLU A 513 13.29 -41.41 15.41
C GLU A 513 13.79 -40.10 16.02
N PRO A 514 14.74 -40.14 16.98
CA PRO A 514 15.46 -38.95 17.45
C PRO A 514 16.37 -38.36 16.36
N SER A 515 16.49 -37.05 16.35
CA SER A 515 17.46 -36.28 15.56
C SER A 515 18.00 -35.13 16.40
N THR A 516 18.93 -34.33 15.90
CA THR A 516 19.25 -33.01 16.49
C THR A 516 18.44 -31.91 15.80
N TYR A 517 18.15 -30.82 16.52
CA TYR A 517 17.45 -29.68 15.89
C TYR A 517 18.34 -28.98 14.85
N ALA A 518 19.66 -28.99 15.05
CA ALA A 518 20.62 -28.57 14.02
C ALA A 518 20.42 -29.33 12.71
N HIS A 519 20.31 -30.66 12.76
CA HIS A 519 20.11 -31.49 11.57
C HIS A 519 18.81 -31.10 10.82
N VAL A 520 17.73 -30.85 11.56
CA VAL A 520 16.45 -30.37 10.98
C VAL A 520 16.62 -29.02 10.30
N LEU A 521 17.26 -28.05 10.96
CA LEU A 521 17.47 -26.70 10.41
C LEU A 521 18.37 -26.74 9.18
N LEU A 522 19.46 -27.50 9.22
CA LEU A 522 20.39 -27.67 8.09
C LEU A 522 19.68 -28.18 6.83
N ALA A 523 18.67 -29.03 6.95
CA ALA A 523 17.87 -29.46 5.79
C ALA A 523 17.14 -28.30 5.09
N TYR A 524 16.63 -27.32 5.85
CA TYR A 524 16.05 -26.10 5.29
C TYR A 524 17.13 -25.15 4.75
N GLY A 525 18.31 -25.11 5.40
CA GLY A 525 19.50 -24.39 4.89
C GLY A 525 19.98 -24.91 3.53
N GLU A 526 19.96 -26.22 3.31
CA GLU A 526 20.22 -26.84 2.01
C GLU A 526 19.19 -26.43 0.96
N SER A 527 17.91 -26.27 1.35
CA SER A 527 16.89 -25.77 0.44
C SER A 527 17.12 -24.31 0.05
N ILE A 528 17.51 -23.46 1.01
CA ILE A 528 17.87 -22.07 0.74
C ILE A 528 19.12 -22.00 -0.16
N SER A 529 20.08 -22.91 0.02
CA SER A 529 21.26 -23.03 -0.83
C SER A 529 20.89 -23.31 -2.29
N ARG A 530 19.98 -24.26 -2.53
CA ARG A 530 19.47 -24.55 -3.88
C ARG A 530 18.71 -23.37 -4.48
N THR A 531 17.89 -22.67 -3.68
CA THR A 531 17.21 -21.43 -4.14
C THR A 531 18.22 -20.34 -4.52
N THR A 532 19.29 -20.20 -3.73
CA THR A 532 20.39 -19.26 -3.99
C THR A 532 21.10 -19.57 -5.30
N GLN A 533 21.38 -20.84 -5.58
CA GLN A 533 21.96 -21.29 -6.86
C GLN A 533 21.05 -20.97 -8.04
N LYS A 534 19.76 -21.28 -7.95
CA LYS A 534 18.77 -20.94 -9.00
C LYS A 534 18.74 -19.44 -9.28
N LEU A 535 18.82 -18.60 -8.23
CA LEU A 535 18.90 -17.14 -8.41
C LEU A 535 20.20 -16.70 -9.09
N GLN A 536 21.35 -17.32 -8.81
CA GLN A 536 22.62 -17.03 -9.50
C GLN A 536 22.55 -17.42 -10.98
N GLU A 537 22.00 -18.59 -11.27
CA GLU A 537 21.85 -19.11 -12.63
C GLU A 537 20.88 -18.25 -13.45
N GLY A 538 19.73 -17.87 -12.88
CA GLY A 538 18.74 -17.01 -13.53
C GLY A 538 19.24 -15.57 -13.75
N PHE A 539 20.11 -15.07 -12.87
CA PHE A 539 20.71 -13.74 -13.02
C PHE A 539 21.49 -13.60 -14.34
N LEU A 540 22.14 -14.67 -14.82
CA LEU A 540 22.89 -14.65 -16.09
C LEU A 540 22.00 -14.37 -17.30
N ARG A 541 20.73 -14.81 -17.26
CA ARG A 541 19.72 -14.54 -18.31
C ARG A 541 19.11 -13.17 -18.12
N LEU A 542 18.80 -12.80 -16.88
CA LEU A 542 18.28 -11.47 -16.54
C LEU A 542 19.25 -10.35 -16.94
N ASN A 543 20.56 -10.57 -16.82
CA ASN A 543 21.58 -9.54 -17.05
C ASN A 543 22.01 -9.37 -18.52
N ARG A 544 21.10 -9.62 -19.46
CA ARG A 544 21.25 -9.34 -20.90
C ARG A 544 20.39 -8.13 -21.30
N SER A 545 20.94 -7.20 -22.06
CA SER A 545 20.29 -5.94 -22.42
C SER A 545 19.38 -6.08 -23.64
N PRO A 546 18.09 -5.66 -23.57
CA PRO A 546 17.26 -5.56 -24.76
C PRO A 546 17.45 -4.23 -25.50
N TYR A 547 18.27 -3.31 -24.99
CA TYR A 547 18.34 -1.96 -25.51
C TYR A 547 18.92 -1.86 -26.93
N GLY A 548 18.33 -0.99 -27.76
CA GLY A 548 18.66 -0.85 -29.18
C GLY A 548 18.04 -1.91 -30.09
N ALA A 549 17.14 -2.75 -29.59
CA ALA A 549 16.34 -3.67 -30.39
C ALA A 549 15.23 -2.95 -31.20
N GLY A 550 14.99 -1.66 -30.93
CA GLY A 550 13.90 -0.90 -31.52
C GLY A 550 12.55 -1.48 -31.11
N VAL A 551 11.63 -1.67 -32.06
CA VAL A 551 10.40 -2.42 -31.80
C VAL A 551 10.68 -3.92 -31.65
N GLY A 552 11.68 -4.45 -32.36
CA GLY A 552 12.01 -5.88 -32.42
C GLY A 552 12.85 -6.26 -33.65
N ASN A 553 13.09 -5.33 -34.57
CA ASN A 553 13.86 -5.54 -35.80
C ASN A 553 15.08 -4.60 -35.92
N THR A 554 15.55 -4.03 -34.80
CA THR A 554 16.58 -2.98 -34.78
C THR A 554 16.15 -1.76 -35.64
N SER A 555 17.12 -1.02 -36.18
CA SER A 555 16.90 0.18 -36.99
C SER A 555 17.80 0.20 -38.21
N SER A 556 17.46 1.04 -39.19
CA SER A 556 18.38 1.41 -40.28
C SER A 556 19.58 2.21 -39.78
N VAL A 557 19.51 2.80 -38.59
CA VAL A 557 20.63 3.42 -37.90
C VAL A 557 21.40 2.34 -37.13
N ARG A 558 22.72 2.29 -37.34
CA ARG A 558 23.61 1.31 -36.71
C ARG A 558 23.94 1.72 -35.28
N LEU A 559 23.05 1.44 -34.33
CA LEU A 559 23.30 1.63 -32.90
C LEU A 559 24.34 0.62 -32.36
N ASP A 560 25.22 1.06 -31.47
CA ASP A 560 26.13 0.16 -30.74
C ASP A 560 25.43 -0.45 -29.52
N ARG A 561 24.73 -1.57 -29.73
CA ARG A 561 24.01 -2.29 -28.68
C ARG A 561 24.95 -2.83 -27.59
N GLN A 562 26.20 -3.14 -27.91
CA GLN A 562 27.17 -3.61 -26.93
C GLN A 562 27.58 -2.47 -26.00
N ARG A 563 27.87 -1.29 -26.56
CA ARG A 563 28.17 -0.09 -25.77
C ARG A 563 27.01 0.30 -24.86
N LEU A 564 25.78 0.30 -25.39
CA LEU A 564 24.56 0.54 -24.62
C LEU A 564 24.39 -0.45 -23.46
N ALA A 565 24.66 -1.75 -23.70
CA ALA A 565 24.61 -2.77 -22.65
C ALA A 565 25.65 -2.51 -21.56
N THR A 566 26.90 -2.24 -21.94
CA THR A 566 28.00 -1.96 -21.01
C THR A 566 27.74 -0.72 -20.15
N LEU A 567 27.26 0.39 -20.74
CA LEU A 567 26.94 1.62 -20.01
C LEU A 567 25.83 1.43 -18.96
N LEU A 568 24.94 0.47 -19.17
CA LEU A 568 23.85 0.15 -18.23
C LEU A 568 24.19 -1.05 -17.31
N GLY A 569 25.44 -1.49 -17.32
CA GLY A 569 25.94 -2.59 -16.47
C GLY A 569 25.41 -3.97 -16.82
N PHE A 570 24.86 -4.16 -18.01
CA PHE A 570 24.52 -5.48 -18.54
C PHE A 570 25.79 -6.19 -19.05
N GLU A 571 25.78 -7.52 -19.06
CA GLU A 571 26.93 -8.31 -19.53
C GLU A 571 27.07 -8.26 -21.06
N SER A 572 25.95 -8.33 -21.77
CA SER A 572 25.88 -8.23 -23.24
C SER A 572 24.47 -7.82 -23.67
N PRO A 573 24.25 -7.44 -24.94
CA PRO A 573 22.90 -7.40 -25.48
C PRO A 573 22.33 -8.81 -25.62
N GLU A 574 21.01 -8.91 -25.63
CA GLU A 574 20.30 -10.08 -26.16
C GLU A 574 20.50 -10.13 -27.67
N GLU A 575 20.97 -11.27 -28.19
CA GLU A 575 21.44 -11.36 -29.58
C GLU A 575 20.31 -11.05 -30.57
N ASN A 576 19.19 -11.77 -30.47
CA ASN A 576 18.04 -11.59 -31.35
C ASN A 576 17.16 -10.43 -30.86
N SER A 577 16.98 -9.40 -31.69
CA SER A 577 16.19 -8.22 -31.32
C SER A 577 14.70 -8.50 -31.11
N PHE A 578 14.15 -9.51 -31.79
CA PHE A 578 12.76 -9.91 -31.63
C PHE A 578 12.58 -10.61 -30.28
N ASP A 579 13.49 -11.52 -29.94
CA ASP A 579 13.54 -12.17 -28.63
C ASP A 579 13.71 -11.17 -27.49
N ALA A 580 14.67 -10.24 -27.63
CA ALA A 580 15.00 -9.22 -26.65
C ALA A 580 13.78 -8.45 -26.13
N ASN A 581 12.87 -8.06 -27.04
CA ASN A 581 11.69 -7.29 -26.69
C ASN A 581 10.46 -8.14 -26.42
N PHE A 582 10.32 -9.28 -27.09
CA PHE A 582 9.06 -10.00 -27.12
C PHE A 582 9.07 -11.29 -26.33
N VAL A 583 10.02 -12.19 -26.59
CA VAL A 583 10.01 -13.56 -26.04
C VAL A 583 10.67 -13.57 -24.66
N SER A 584 11.98 -13.27 -24.58
CA SER A 584 12.73 -13.20 -23.31
C SER A 584 12.17 -12.24 -22.26
N SER A 585 11.29 -11.31 -22.64
CA SER A 585 10.64 -10.38 -21.71
C SER A 585 9.69 -11.07 -20.71
N LEU A 586 9.23 -12.29 -21.02
CA LEU A 586 8.44 -13.15 -20.13
C LEU A 586 9.32 -14.11 -19.32
N ASP A 587 10.33 -14.71 -19.94
CA ASP A 587 11.13 -15.81 -19.39
C ASP A 587 11.71 -15.52 -17.99
N TYR A 588 12.46 -14.42 -17.84
CA TYR A 588 13.10 -14.09 -16.56
C TYR A 588 12.07 -13.86 -15.43
N ARG A 589 10.83 -13.46 -15.78
CA ARG A 589 9.76 -13.20 -14.81
C ARG A 589 9.14 -14.49 -14.32
N LEU A 590 8.88 -15.41 -15.24
CA LEU A 590 8.39 -16.76 -14.90
C LEU A 590 9.45 -17.53 -14.12
N GLU A 591 10.72 -17.38 -14.48
CA GLU A 591 11.82 -18.00 -13.75
C GLU A 591 11.89 -17.47 -12.30
N LEU A 592 11.83 -16.15 -12.11
CA LEU A 592 11.79 -15.54 -10.78
C LEU A 592 10.56 -16.03 -9.99
N ALA A 593 9.37 -16.01 -10.61
CA ALA A 593 8.13 -16.46 -10.00
C ALA A 593 8.23 -17.92 -9.52
N SER A 594 8.71 -18.82 -10.39
CA SER A 594 8.89 -20.24 -10.06
C SER A 594 9.90 -20.46 -8.93
N ILE A 595 11.02 -19.74 -8.92
CA ILE A 595 12.03 -19.84 -7.86
C ILE A 595 11.45 -19.42 -6.50
N LEU A 596 10.73 -18.29 -6.46
CA LEU A 596 10.18 -17.72 -5.23
C LEU A 596 8.98 -18.51 -4.71
N GLU A 597 8.14 -19.03 -5.61
CA GLU A 597 7.05 -19.93 -5.26
C GLU A 597 7.58 -21.23 -4.64
N ASN A 598 8.64 -21.81 -5.22
CA ASN A 598 9.28 -22.99 -4.65
C ASN A 598 9.82 -22.71 -3.23
N LEU A 599 10.46 -21.56 -3.02
CA LEU A 599 10.91 -21.13 -1.68
C LEU A 599 9.73 -20.98 -0.71
N ALA A 600 8.64 -20.33 -1.14
CA ALA A 600 7.46 -20.11 -0.30
C ALA A 600 6.79 -21.42 0.12
N LEU A 601 6.71 -22.41 -0.77
CA LEU A 601 6.17 -23.74 -0.45
C LEU A 601 7.01 -24.47 0.61
N ILE A 602 8.35 -24.38 0.52
CA ILE A 602 9.25 -24.97 1.53
C ILE A 602 9.12 -24.25 2.88
N ILE A 603 9.00 -22.92 2.87
CA ILE A 603 8.74 -22.14 4.09
C ILE A 603 7.40 -22.54 4.72
N ASN A 604 6.37 -22.79 3.92
CA ASN A 604 5.09 -23.30 4.41
C ASN A 604 5.22 -24.68 5.07
N GLN A 605 6.08 -25.56 4.55
CA GLN A 605 6.39 -26.84 5.22
C GLN A 605 7.05 -26.63 6.58
N PHE A 606 8.04 -25.74 6.66
CA PHE A 606 8.70 -25.37 7.94
C PHE A 606 7.68 -24.84 8.97
N VAL A 607 6.82 -23.91 8.52
CA VAL A 607 5.77 -23.33 9.38
C VAL A 607 4.79 -24.39 9.83
N ALA A 608 4.31 -25.25 8.93
CA ALA A 608 3.36 -26.32 9.26
C ALA A 608 3.94 -27.30 10.28
N ASN A 609 5.20 -27.70 10.10
CA ASN A 609 5.91 -28.57 11.04
C ASN A 609 6.03 -27.91 12.42
N THR A 610 6.56 -26.69 12.49
CA THR A 610 6.75 -25.96 13.77
C THR A 610 5.42 -25.69 14.47
N HIS A 611 4.40 -25.24 13.73
CA HIS A 611 3.07 -24.95 14.26
C HIS A 611 2.39 -26.22 14.79
N THR A 612 2.58 -27.37 14.13
CA THR A 612 2.02 -28.64 14.59
C THR A 612 2.62 -29.07 15.92
N GLN A 613 3.89 -28.79 16.17
CA GLN A 613 4.52 -29.13 17.44
C GLN A 613 4.17 -28.12 18.55
N GLN A 614 4.09 -26.83 18.23
CA GLN A 614 3.74 -25.80 19.21
C GLN A 614 2.28 -25.91 19.71
N ARG A 615 1.37 -26.52 18.94
CA ARG A 615 -0.05 -26.66 19.35
C ARG A 615 -0.28 -27.69 20.46
N ASP A 616 0.72 -28.51 20.78
CA ASP A 616 0.64 -29.45 21.90
C ASP A 616 0.37 -28.67 23.21
N PRO A 617 -0.39 -29.21 24.19
CA PRO A 617 -0.59 -28.54 25.47
C PRO A 617 0.71 -28.33 26.27
N TRP A 618 1.72 -29.17 26.03
CA TRP A 618 3.05 -29.09 26.63
C TRP A 618 4.12 -29.28 25.54
N PRO A 619 4.32 -28.29 24.65
CA PRO A 619 5.16 -28.44 23.48
C PRO A 619 6.65 -28.35 23.83
N TRP A 620 7.47 -29.08 23.08
CA TRP A 620 8.94 -29.00 23.18
C TRP A 620 9.53 -27.81 22.39
N ILE A 621 8.77 -27.22 21.48
CA ILE A 621 9.16 -26.04 20.70
C ILE A 621 8.13 -24.92 20.84
N TRP A 622 8.63 -23.71 21.01
CA TRP A 622 7.83 -22.51 21.20
C TRP A 622 8.35 -21.40 20.31
N VAL A 623 7.44 -20.60 19.75
CA VAL A 623 7.78 -19.33 19.11
C VAL A 623 7.34 -18.21 20.03
N VAL A 624 8.32 -17.46 20.53
CA VAL A 624 8.11 -16.33 21.44
C VAL A 624 8.39 -15.04 20.66
N PRO A 625 7.38 -14.18 20.41
CA PRO A 625 7.61 -12.92 19.72
C PRO A 625 8.49 -12.00 20.56
N MET A 626 9.19 -11.08 19.89
CA MET A 626 10.10 -10.13 20.57
C MET A 626 9.38 -9.24 21.60
N ASN A 627 8.10 -8.96 21.37
CA ASN A 627 7.22 -8.35 22.38
C ASN A 627 6.29 -9.42 22.96
N GLU A 628 6.64 -9.94 24.14
CA GLU A 628 5.89 -11.03 24.78
C GLU A 628 4.43 -10.63 25.07
N ALA A 629 4.14 -9.34 25.32
CA ALA A 629 2.78 -8.85 25.51
C ALA A 629 1.90 -9.05 24.26
N ALA A 630 2.48 -8.98 23.06
CA ALA A 630 1.76 -9.17 21.80
C ALA A 630 1.33 -10.65 21.55
N SER A 631 1.94 -11.62 22.25
CA SER A 631 1.58 -13.04 22.15
C SER A 631 0.35 -13.44 22.97
N ARG A 632 0.04 -12.66 24.02
CA ARG A 632 -0.97 -13.01 25.02
C ARG A 632 -2.37 -12.74 24.49
N SER A 633 -3.30 -13.63 24.83
CA SER A 633 -4.73 -13.35 24.66
C SER A 633 -5.16 -12.27 25.65
N THR A 634 -6.02 -11.36 25.21
CA THR A 634 -6.61 -10.32 26.07
C THR A 634 -7.58 -10.90 27.11
N SER A 635 -8.12 -12.09 26.88
CA SER A 635 -9.11 -12.74 27.77
C SER A 635 -8.59 -13.99 28.49
N MET A 636 -7.59 -14.69 27.94
CA MET A 636 -7.14 -16.00 28.45
C MET A 636 -5.65 -15.99 28.81
N PRO A 637 -5.28 -15.92 30.10
CA PRO A 637 -3.89 -15.76 30.56
C PRO A 637 -2.91 -16.85 30.08
N GLN A 638 -3.39 -18.09 29.92
CA GLN A 638 -2.59 -19.24 29.47
C GLN A 638 -2.41 -19.29 27.95
N LYS A 639 -3.27 -18.61 27.17
CA LYS A 639 -3.30 -18.76 25.70
C LYS A 639 -2.20 -17.92 25.06
N ARG A 640 -1.20 -18.61 24.49
CA ARG A 640 -0.12 -18.04 23.68
C ARG A 640 -0.33 -18.38 22.21
N ASN A 641 -0.61 -17.37 21.38
CA ASN A 641 -0.85 -17.60 19.96
C ASN A 641 0.47 -17.61 19.17
N PRO A 642 0.70 -18.57 18.25
CA PRO A 642 1.90 -18.62 17.42
C PRO A 642 1.84 -17.59 16.28
N ARG A 643 1.76 -16.29 16.62
CA ARG A 643 1.45 -15.24 15.65
C ARG A 643 2.43 -15.16 14.50
N GLU A 644 3.71 -15.26 14.83
CA GLU A 644 4.82 -15.16 13.89
C GLU A 644 4.79 -16.29 12.85
N LEU A 645 4.37 -17.50 13.25
CA LEU A 645 4.20 -18.63 12.33
C LEU A 645 3.08 -18.38 11.32
N TYR A 646 1.89 -17.96 11.77
CA TYR A 646 0.82 -17.72 10.81
C TYR A 646 1.07 -16.46 9.96
N PHE A 647 1.73 -15.42 10.47
CA PHE A 647 2.13 -14.26 9.67
C PHE A 647 3.16 -14.62 8.60
N LEU A 648 4.13 -15.50 8.92
CA LEU A 648 5.05 -16.04 7.92
C LEU A 648 4.31 -16.87 6.87
N ARG A 649 3.33 -17.69 7.27
CA ARG A 649 2.47 -18.44 6.33
C ARG A 649 1.66 -17.53 5.42
N ILE A 650 1.08 -16.44 5.95
CA ILE A 650 0.37 -15.43 5.14
C ILE A 650 1.34 -14.84 4.12
N ALA A 651 2.53 -14.40 4.54
CA ALA A 651 3.53 -13.84 3.63
C ALA A 651 4.00 -14.84 2.55
N ALA A 652 4.14 -16.12 2.89
CA ALA A 652 4.45 -17.16 1.91
C ALA A 652 3.30 -17.37 0.91
N ASN A 653 2.06 -17.36 1.37
CA ASN A 653 0.89 -17.48 0.49
C ASN A 653 0.73 -16.27 -0.44
N GLU A 654 1.11 -15.07 0.02
CA GLU A 654 1.17 -13.87 -0.84
C GLU A 654 2.18 -14.03 -1.98
N VAL A 655 3.34 -14.63 -1.71
CA VAL A 655 4.34 -14.94 -2.76
C VAL A 655 3.79 -15.95 -3.76
N ILE A 656 3.11 -17.01 -3.29
CA ILE A 656 2.48 -18.02 -4.16
C ILE A 656 1.42 -17.35 -5.05
N SER A 657 0.52 -16.57 -4.46
CA SER A 657 -0.55 -15.85 -5.20
C SER A 657 0.03 -14.92 -6.27
N LYS A 658 1.03 -14.12 -5.91
CA LYS A 658 1.67 -13.17 -6.85
C LYS A 658 2.51 -13.87 -7.92
N SER A 659 3.11 -15.03 -7.61
CA SER A 659 3.77 -15.89 -8.61
C SER A 659 2.75 -16.38 -9.64
N GLN A 660 1.61 -16.90 -9.17
CA GLN A 660 0.54 -17.36 -10.05
C GLN A 660 -0.02 -16.22 -10.92
N ARG A 661 -0.12 -15.01 -10.39
CA ARG A 661 -0.51 -13.83 -11.20
C ARG A 661 0.48 -13.56 -12.34
N VAL A 662 1.80 -13.64 -12.10
CA VAL A 662 2.81 -13.50 -13.17
C VAL A 662 2.58 -14.56 -14.26
N THR A 663 2.35 -15.82 -13.86
CA THR A 663 2.06 -16.92 -14.77
C THR A 663 0.79 -16.71 -15.57
N LEU A 664 -0.32 -16.33 -14.92
CA LEU A 664 -1.62 -16.11 -15.55
C LEU A 664 -1.60 -14.93 -16.52
N HIS A 665 -0.88 -13.86 -16.21
CA HIS A 665 -0.70 -12.73 -17.14
C HIS A 665 0.16 -13.10 -18.36
N GLY A 666 1.02 -14.11 -18.23
CA GLY A 666 1.79 -14.69 -19.34
C GLY A 666 1.03 -15.75 -20.15
N HIS A 667 -0.15 -16.18 -19.71
CA HIS A 667 -0.87 -17.31 -20.29
C HIS A 667 -1.77 -16.88 -21.46
N ASN A 668 -1.69 -17.60 -22.58
CA ASN A 668 -2.52 -17.40 -23.77
C ASN A 668 -2.45 -15.96 -24.33
N VAL A 669 -1.22 -15.43 -24.40
CA VAL A 669 -0.94 -14.09 -24.90
C VAL A 669 0.06 -14.15 -26.07
N ASP A 670 -0.21 -13.39 -27.12
CA ASP A 670 0.69 -13.28 -28.27
C ASP A 670 1.99 -12.53 -27.90
N ALA A 671 3.10 -12.97 -28.50
CA ALA A 671 4.38 -12.27 -28.36
C ALA A 671 4.25 -10.84 -28.89
N GLY A 672 4.48 -9.84 -28.03
CA GLY A 672 4.27 -8.43 -28.41
C GLY A 672 3.38 -7.66 -27.43
N MET A 673 2.43 -8.37 -26.81
CA MET A 673 1.39 -7.77 -25.98
C MET A 673 1.89 -7.24 -24.63
N HIS A 674 1.07 -6.38 -24.01
CA HIS A 674 1.45 -5.64 -22.81
C HIS A 674 1.13 -6.39 -21.50
N ASP A 675 0.22 -7.35 -21.53
CA ASP A 675 -0.37 -8.07 -20.38
C ASP A 675 0.69 -8.66 -19.45
N TYR A 676 1.63 -9.39 -20.04
CA TYR A 676 2.73 -10.04 -19.34
C TYR A 676 3.94 -9.12 -19.10
N ARG A 677 3.89 -7.89 -19.63
CA ARG A 677 4.96 -6.88 -19.55
C ARG A 677 4.78 -5.87 -18.43
N LEU A 678 3.71 -5.98 -17.65
CA LEU A 678 3.46 -5.13 -16.49
C LEU A 678 4.57 -5.31 -15.45
N TYR A 679 5.26 -4.21 -15.13
CA TYR A 679 6.40 -4.23 -14.20
C TYR A 679 5.93 -4.43 -12.75
N VAL A 680 4.75 -3.88 -12.43
CA VAL A 680 4.11 -3.97 -11.10
C VAL A 680 3.95 -5.42 -10.64
N ASN A 681 3.73 -6.36 -11.57
CA ASN A 681 3.61 -7.79 -11.23
C ASN A 681 4.89 -8.35 -10.62
N VAL A 682 6.04 -8.00 -11.19
CA VAL A 682 7.37 -8.44 -10.70
C VAL A 682 7.75 -7.69 -9.43
N GLU A 683 7.46 -6.39 -9.39
CA GLU A 683 7.75 -5.53 -8.24
C GLU A 683 6.96 -5.96 -6.99
N GLU A 684 5.65 -6.19 -7.11
CA GLU A 684 4.84 -6.66 -5.99
C GLU A 684 5.22 -8.07 -5.53
N LEU A 685 5.57 -8.97 -6.46
CA LEU A 685 6.10 -10.30 -6.14
C LEU A 685 7.42 -10.16 -5.36
N ALA A 686 8.30 -9.26 -5.79
CA ALA A 686 9.56 -9.00 -5.11
C ALA A 686 9.33 -8.42 -3.70
N PHE A 687 8.42 -7.46 -3.53
CA PHE A 687 8.09 -6.93 -2.21
C PHE A 687 7.54 -8.00 -1.27
N ALA A 688 6.58 -8.81 -1.73
CA ALA A 688 6.05 -9.93 -0.94
C ALA A 688 7.16 -10.92 -0.55
N SER A 689 8.09 -11.21 -1.46
CA SER A 689 9.20 -12.14 -1.23
C SER A 689 10.20 -11.60 -0.22
N LYS A 690 10.55 -10.31 -0.30
CA LYS A 690 11.40 -9.65 0.69
C LYS A 690 10.76 -9.67 2.08
N GLU A 691 9.45 -9.45 2.18
CA GLU A 691 8.73 -9.53 3.45
C GLU A 691 8.67 -10.95 4.02
N MET A 692 8.41 -11.95 3.18
CA MET A 692 8.45 -13.37 3.58
C MET A 692 9.83 -13.74 4.14
N VAL A 693 10.91 -13.39 3.43
CA VAL A 693 12.29 -13.70 3.85
C VAL A 693 12.67 -12.94 5.12
N ARG A 694 12.24 -11.68 5.27
CA ARG A 694 12.44 -10.91 6.51
C ARG A 694 11.74 -11.56 7.70
N LYS A 695 10.49 -12.01 7.54
CA LYS A 695 9.74 -12.71 8.58
C LYS A 695 10.40 -14.05 8.94
N LEU A 696 10.90 -14.81 7.95
CA LEU A 696 11.69 -16.02 8.19
C LEU A 696 12.94 -15.73 9.01
N THR A 697 13.69 -14.68 8.67
CA THR A 697 14.90 -14.25 9.39
C THR A 697 14.57 -13.92 10.85
N ASN A 698 13.52 -13.15 11.09
CA ASN A 698 13.08 -12.78 12.44
C ASN A 698 12.65 -14.00 13.26
N LEU A 699 11.97 -14.95 12.62
CA LEU A 699 11.48 -16.16 13.28
C LEU A 699 12.62 -16.99 13.89
N MET A 700 13.81 -17.02 13.28
CA MET A 700 14.96 -17.77 13.81
C MET A 700 15.34 -17.31 15.23
N TRP A 701 15.23 -16.01 15.52
CA TRP A 701 15.55 -15.46 16.84
C TRP A 701 14.45 -15.68 17.88
N GLN A 702 13.27 -16.13 17.46
CA GLN A 702 12.07 -16.28 18.28
C GLN A 702 11.81 -17.73 18.68
N ILE A 703 12.47 -18.70 18.04
CA ILE A 703 12.35 -20.12 18.38
C ILE A 703 13.02 -20.41 19.72
N ARG A 704 12.32 -21.13 20.59
CA ARG A 704 12.78 -21.61 21.89
C ARG A 704 12.47 -23.08 22.01
N LEU A 705 13.44 -23.84 22.52
CA LEU A 705 13.32 -25.29 22.70
C LEU A 705 13.29 -25.63 24.19
N ASN A 706 12.57 -26.70 24.51
CA ASN A 706 12.63 -27.39 25.79
C ASN A 706 13.19 -28.80 25.52
N PRO A 707 14.52 -29.00 25.69
CA PRO A 707 15.17 -30.29 25.42
C PRO A 707 14.63 -31.44 26.28
N GLU A 708 14.35 -31.18 27.56
CA GLU A 708 13.80 -32.20 28.47
C GLU A 708 12.44 -32.71 27.98
N ARG A 709 11.57 -31.79 27.54
CA ARG A 709 10.29 -32.16 26.96
C ARG A 709 10.45 -32.85 25.60
N ALA A 710 11.43 -32.47 24.79
CA ALA A 710 11.71 -33.15 23.52
C ALA A 710 12.09 -34.62 23.76
N THR A 711 12.95 -34.89 24.75
CA THR A 711 13.32 -36.23 25.21
C THR A 711 12.08 -37.00 25.70
N GLU A 712 11.24 -36.39 26.54
CA GLU A 712 10.03 -37.05 27.03
C GLU A 712 9.08 -37.46 25.89
N VAL A 713 8.93 -36.63 24.86
CA VAL A 713 8.12 -36.96 23.67
C VAL A 713 8.71 -38.15 22.91
N ILE A 714 10.04 -38.21 22.77
CA ILE A 714 10.74 -39.34 22.13
C ILE A 714 10.49 -40.64 22.90
N GLU A 715 10.70 -40.62 24.21
CA GLU A 715 10.58 -41.80 25.07
C GLU A 715 9.14 -42.32 25.11
N ARG A 716 8.16 -41.44 25.33
CA ARG A 716 6.73 -41.80 25.37
C ARG A 716 6.17 -42.25 24.03
N SER A 717 6.81 -41.89 22.92
CA SER A 717 6.42 -42.34 21.58
C SER A 717 7.10 -43.63 21.14
N PHE A 718 7.99 -44.19 21.97
CA PHE A 718 8.79 -45.38 21.67
C PHE A 718 9.71 -45.19 20.45
N ALA A 719 10.07 -43.95 20.11
CA ALA A 719 10.85 -43.63 18.91
C ALA A 719 12.29 -44.18 18.92
N THR A 720 12.79 -44.64 20.08
CA THR A 720 14.08 -45.33 20.20
C THR A 720 13.99 -46.85 20.06
N SER A 721 12.79 -47.43 19.97
CA SER A 721 12.58 -48.89 19.92
C SER A 721 13.22 -49.57 18.70
N ALA A 722 13.36 -48.87 17.58
CA ALA A 722 14.04 -49.38 16.39
C ALA A 722 15.51 -49.73 16.66
N GLN A 723 16.17 -48.98 17.55
CA GLN A 723 17.57 -49.18 17.92
C GLN A 723 17.79 -50.52 18.63
N ILE A 724 16.77 -51.04 19.34
CA ILE A 724 16.81 -52.38 19.95
C ILE A 724 17.00 -53.43 18.86
N ALA A 725 16.21 -53.35 17.79
CA ALA A 725 16.29 -54.33 16.71
C ALA A 725 17.63 -54.27 15.99
N GLU A 726 18.16 -53.06 15.75
CA GLU A 726 19.50 -52.87 15.18
C GLU A 726 20.61 -53.44 16.08
N LEU A 727 20.57 -53.15 17.39
CA LEU A 727 21.53 -53.70 18.37
C LEU A 727 21.57 -55.23 18.31
N LEU A 728 20.40 -55.86 18.36
CA LEU A 728 20.29 -57.33 18.36
C LEU A 728 20.83 -57.99 17.09
N VAL A 729 20.63 -57.33 15.95
CA VAL A 729 21.17 -57.80 14.67
C VAL A 729 22.68 -57.64 14.62
N LEU A 730 23.18 -56.46 14.96
CA LEU A 730 24.58 -56.09 14.77
C LEU A 730 25.51 -56.77 15.76
N GLU A 731 25.15 -56.82 17.04
CA GLU A 731 26.04 -57.32 18.10
C GLU A 731 25.82 -58.80 18.43
N TYR A 732 24.60 -59.33 18.22
CA TYR A 732 24.25 -60.71 18.60
C TYR A 732 23.83 -61.60 17.43
N GLY A 733 23.82 -61.07 16.20
CA GLY A 733 23.50 -61.84 14.99
C GLY A 733 22.07 -62.39 14.95
N ILE A 734 21.15 -61.83 15.73
CA ILE A 734 19.74 -62.22 15.74
C ILE A 734 19.12 -61.74 14.41
N PRO A 735 18.39 -62.58 13.66
CA PRO A 735 17.72 -62.14 12.43
C PRO A 735 16.82 -60.92 12.68
N PHE A 736 16.79 -59.97 11.75
CA PHE A 736 16.08 -58.68 11.96
C PHE A 736 14.61 -58.83 12.35
N ARG A 737 13.89 -59.82 11.80
CA ARG A 737 12.47 -60.03 12.14
C ARG A 737 12.28 -60.57 13.54
N ASP A 738 13.19 -61.41 13.99
CA ASP A 738 13.22 -61.93 15.36
C ASP A 738 13.52 -60.78 16.33
N ALA A 739 14.57 -60.01 16.06
CA ALA A 739 14.93 -58.82 16.83
C ALA A 739 13.80 -57.78 16.90
N TYR A 740 13.12 -57.54 15.76
CA TYR A 740 11.93 -56.68 15.68
C TYR A 740 10.79 -57.20 16.55
N SER A 741 10.52 -58.51 16.58
CA SER A 741 9.47 -59.08 17.42
C SER A 741 9.70 -58.81 18.91
N TYR A 742 10.95 -58.84 19.38
CA TYR A 742 11.27 -58.47 20.76
C TYR A 742 11.02 -56.98 21.03
N SER A 743 11.52 -56.11 20.13
CA SER A 743 11.26 -54.67 20.24
C SER A 743 9.77 -54.34 20.22
N ALA A 744 9.00 -54.96 19.32
CA ALA A 744 7.55 -54.79 19.22
C ALA A 744 6.82 -55.24 20.49
N ALA A 745 7.22 -56.37 21.08
CA ALA A 745 6.63 -56.84 22.33
C ALA A 745 6.88 -55.88 23.51
N LEU A 746 8.06 -55.24 23.56
CA LEU A 746 8.34 -54.18 24.55
C LEU A 746 7.48 -52.93 24.32
N VAL A 747 7.28 -52.54 23.06
CA VAL A 747 6.39 -51.42 22.70
C VAL A 747 4.94 -51.72 23.09
N ASP A 748 4.46 -52.93 22.82
CA ASP A 748 3.10 -53.34 23.17
C ASP A 748 2.89 -53.35 24.68
N LEU A 749 3.85 -53.89 25.46
CA LEU A 749 3.84 -53.79 26.91
C LEU A 749 3.84 -52.34 27.40
N GLY A 750 4.56 -51.44 26.72
CA GLY A 750 4.63 -50.02 27.06
C GLY A 750 3.30 -49.31 26.85
N ARG A 751 2.62 -49.64 25.74
CA ARG A 751 1.27 -49.14 25.45
C ARG A 751 0.24 -49.66 26.45
N GLU A 752 0.30 -50.94 26.81
CA GLU A 752 -0.60 -51.55 27.79
C GLU A 752 -0.41 -50.97 29.19
N SER A 753 0.82 -50.72 29.60
CA SER A 753 1.16 -50.20 30.92
C SER A 753 1.15 -48.66 31.04
N GLY A 754 1.10 -47.95 29.91
CA GLY A 754 1.18 -46.49 29.85
C GLY A 754 2.55 -45.91 30.21
N ARG A 755 3.61 -46.74 30.15
CA ARG A 755 4.99 -46.41 30.54
C ARG A 755 5.93 -46.46 29.33
N PRO A 756 6.93 -45.56 29.24
CA PRO A 756 8.02 -45.71 28.29
C PRO A 756 8.89 -46.93 28.64
N ILE A 757 9.59 -47.52 27.66
CA ILE A 757 10.40 -48.74 27.84
C ILE A 757 11.55 -48.50 28.85
N GLN A 758 12.04 -47.26 28.93
CA GLN A 758 13.08 -46.81 29.86
C GLN A 758 12.71 -47.09 31.34
N GLU A 759 11.42 -47.06 31.67
CA GLU A 759 10.90 -47.31 33.02
C GLU A 759 10.75 -48.79 33.35
N PHE A 760 11.01 -49.71 32.41
CA PHE A 760 10.90 -51.14 32.66
C PHE A 760 12.02 -51.64 33.58
N THR A 761 11.65 -52.52 34.50
CA THR A 761 12.58 -53.24 35.36
C THR A 761 13.36 -54.27 34.55
N ASP A 762 14.53 -54.65 35.05
CA ASP A 762 15.37 -55.65 34.37
C ASP A 762 14.65 -57.00 34.24
N ASP A 763 13.76 -57.34 35.18
CA ASP A 763 12.95 -58.55 35.13
C ASP A 763 11.86 -58.47 34.05
N GLU A 764 11.19 -57.33 33.88
CA GLU A 764 10.25 -57.10 32.77
C GLU A 764 10.95 -57.29 31.42
N LEU A 765 12.14 -56.69 31.24
CA LEU A 765 12.91 -56.79 30.00
C LEU A 765 13.33 -58.24 29.68
N LYS A 766 13.79 -58.99 30.70
CA LYS A 766 14.17 -60.41 30.60
C LYS A 766 12.96 -61.29 30.30
N GLU A 767 11.84 -61.06 30.96
CA GLU A 767 10.64 -61.87 30.79
C GLU A 767 10.01 -61.68 29.42
N THR A 768 9.99 -60.44 28.89
CA THR A 768 9.56 -60.20 27.50
C THR A 768 10.45 -60.97 26.51
N TYR A 769 11.76 -61.02 26.74
CA TYR A 769 12.68 -61.75 25.86
C TYR A 769 12.45 -63.26 25.92
N ARG A 770 12.27 -63.82 27.13
CA ARG A 770 11.89 -65.23 27.30
C ARG A 770 10.58 -65.56 26.60
N THR A 771 9.59 -64.67 26.71
CA THR A 771 8.29 -64.84 26.06
C THR A 771 8.43 -64.91 24.54
N VAL A 772 9.26 -64.05 23.94
CA VAL A 772 9.43 -63.98 22.47
C VAL A 772 10.30 -65.13 21.94
N PHE A 773 11.39 -65.49 22.63
CA PHE A 773 12.40 -66.42 22.10
C PHE A 773 12.50 -67.76 22.80
N SER A 774 11.79 -67.97 23.92
CA SER A 774 11.97 -69.14 24.79
C SER A 774 13.42 -69.36 25.23
N LYS A 775 14.17 -68.27 25.43
CA LYS A 775 15.61 -68.26 25.80
C LYS A 775 15.89 -67.14 26.80
N GLU A 776 16.98 -67.27 27.55
CA GLU A 776 17.52 -66.15 28.34
C GLU A 776 18.15 -65.10 27.43
N ILE A 777 18.16 -63.84 27.89
CA ILE A 777 18.82 -62.73 27.20
C ILE A 777 20.33 -63.03 27.06
N PRO A 778 20.92 -62.92 25.85
CA PRO A 778 22.35 -63.17 25.61
C PRO A 778 23.25 -61.95 25.84
N PHE A 779 22.73 -60.88 26.43
CA PHE A 779 23.39 -59.57 26.58
C PHE A 779 23.16 -58.91 27.95
N GLU A 780 23.96 -57.91 28.27
CA GLU A 780 23.77 -57.14 29.49
C GLU A 780 22.58 -56.19 29.32
N ILE A 781 21.70 -56.08 30.33
CA ILE A 781 20.55 -55.16 30.27
C ILE A 781 21.00 -53.71 30.07
N ARG A 782 22.21 -53.38 30.53
CA ARG A 782 22.83 -52.07 30.27
C ARG A 782 22.95 -51.77 28.77
N GLU A 783 23.31 -52.74 27.94
CA GLU A 783 23.45 -52.56 26.49
C GLU A 783 22.11 -52.19 25.84
N LEU A 784 21.02 -52.81 26.32
CA LEU A 784 19.66 -52.47 25.90
C LEU A 784 19.24 -51.06 26.37
N ARG A 785 19.60 -50.68 27.61
CA ARG A 785 19.32 -49.33 28.14
C ARG A 785 20.09 -48.26 27.38
N ASP A 786 21.35 -48.51 27.06
CA ASP A 786 22.18 -47.61 26.26
C ASP A 786 21.58 -47.44 24.84
N ALA A 787 21.06 -48.51 24.22
CA ALA A 787 20.35 -48.42 22.94
C ALA A 787 19.03 -47.65 22.99
N LEU A 788 18.38 -47.58 24.16
CA LEU A 788 17.13 -46.85 24.37
C LEU A 788 17.33 -45.36 24.67
N ASP A 789 18.55 -44.92 24.97
CA ASP A 789 18.89 -43.52 25.21
C ASP A 789 18.83 -42.73 23.89
N PRO A 790 17.94 -41.72 23.79
CA PRO A 790 17.82 -40.89 22.59
C PRO A 790 19.11 -40.19 22.15
N ILE A 791 19.93 -39.75 23.11
CA ILE A 791 21.22 -39.09 22.84
C ILE A 791 22.18 -40.11 22.24
N ARG A 792 22.24 -41.30 22.85
CA ARG A 792 23.10 -42.37 22.36
C ARG A 792 22.71 -42.83 20.96
N MET A 793 21.41 -42.98 20.70
CA MET A 793 20.90 -43.32 19.37
C MET A 793 21.31 -42.31 18.30
N VAL A 794 21.31 -41.01 18.62
CA VAL A 794 21.82 -39.96 17.72
C VAL A 794 23.32 -40.09 17.48
N LEU A 795 24.11 -40.29 18.54
CA LEU A 795 25.57 -40.42 18.44
C LEU A 795 26.01 -41.69 17.71
N ASP A 796 25.24 -42.77 17.82
CA ASP A 796 25.56 -44.05 17.18
C ASP A 796 25.21 -44.09 15.68
N ARG A 797 24.58 -43.04 15.14
CA ARG A 797 24.37 -42.93 13.69
C ARG A 797 25.72 -42.75 12.98
N LYS A 798 25.99 -43.61 11.98
CA LYS A 798 27.27 -43.65 11.24
C LYS A 798 27.17 -43.17 9.78
N GLY A 799 26.00 -42.74 9.33
CA GLY A 799 25.74 -42.34 7.95
C GLY A 799 26.18 -40.92 7.64
N ILE A 800 26.65 -40.68 6.41
CA ILE A 800 26.90 -39.33 5.88
C ILE A 800 25.56 -38.56 5.86
N GLY A 801 25.57 -37.32 6.37
CA GLY A 801 24.39 -36.49 6.51
C GLY A 801 23.48 -36.90 7.68
N GLY A 802 23.96 -37.73 8.60
CA GLY A 802 23.21 -38.08 9.81
C GLY A 802 23.19 -36.97 10.87
N PRO A 803 22.42 -37.17 11.97
CA PRO A 803 22.22 -36.18 13.01
C PRO A 803 23.39 -36.07 14.01
N GLN A 804 24.38 -36.96 13.95
CA GLN A 804 25.52 -36.97 14.85
C GLN A 804 26.35 -35.67 14.75
N VAL A 805 27.00 -35.29 15.85
CA VAL A 805 27.68 -34.00 16.01
C VAL A 805 28.74 -33.79 14.93
N GLU A 806 29.47 -34.85 14.56
CA GLU A 806 30.50 -34.78 13.53
C GLU A 806 29.93 -34.39 12.16
N GLU A 807 28.81 -35.00 11.75
CA GLU A 807 28.19 -34.72 10.45
C GLU A 807 27.45 -33.39 10.43
N THR A 808 26.73 -33.05 11.51
CA THR A 808 26.08 -31.73 11.62
C THR A 808 27.09 -30.59 11.63
N SER A 809 28.23 -30.76 12.30
CA SER A 809 29.36 -29.80 12.26
C SER A 809 29.95 -29.68 10.85
N ARG A 810 30.15 -30.80 10.14
CA ARG A 810 30.61 -30.81 8.75
C ARG A 810 29.62 -30.08 7.82
N MET A 811 28.32 -30.31 7.97
CA MET A 811 27.28 -29.63 7.21
C MET A 811 27.22 -28.13 7.52
N LEU A 812 27.34 -27.72 8.79
CA LEU A 812 27.43 -26.32 9.19
C LEU A 812 28.62 -25.62 8.53
N GLU A 813 29.80 -26.25 8.48
CA GLU A 813 30.96 -25.69 7.82
C GLU A 813 30.72 -25.48 6.31
N ASN A 814 30.07 -26.44 5.65
CA ASN A 814 29.70 -26.33 4.25
C ASN A 814 28.71 -25.17 4.01
N GLN A 815 27.69 -25.04 4.87
CA GLN A 815 26.72 -23.95 4.81
C GLN A 815 27.39 -22.58 4.96
N ARG A 816 28.33 -22.44 5.91
CA ARG A 816 29.12 -21.21 6.09
C ARG A 816 29.97 -20.86 4.87
N LYS A 817 30.67 -21.85 4.30
CA LYS A 817 31.47 -21.65 3.06
C LYS A 817 30.59 -21.23 1.90
N PHE A 818 29.40 -21.83 1.77
CA PHE A 818 28.43 -21.46 0.75
C PHE A 818 27.95 -20.02 0.91
N ILE A 819 27.50 -19.62 2.11
CA ILE A 819 27.05 -18.24 2.41
C ILE A 819 28.16 -17.22 2.09
N GLN A 820 29.41 -17.51 2.46
CA GLN A 820 30.54 -16.62 2.15
C GLN A 820 30.76 -16.46 0.64
N THR A 821 30.66 -17.56 -0.10
CA THR A 821 30.79 -17.56 -1.57
C THR A 821 29.65 -16.78 -2.23
N SER A 822 28.43 -16.98 -1.75
CA SER A 822 27.22 -16.28 -2.18
C SER A 822 27.29 -14.77 -1.91
N LYS A 823 27.73 -14.36 -0.71
CA LYS A 823 27.97 -12.94 -0.38
C LYS A 823 29.06 -12.32 -1.25
N ARG A 824 30.11 -13.07 -1.60
CA ARG A 824 31.15 -12.61 -2.53
C ARG A 824 30.59 -12.42 -3.94
N TRP A 825 29.79 -13.36 -4.43
CA TRP A 825 29.13 -13.24 -5.72
C TRP A 825 28.23 -11.99 -5.79
N LEU A 826 27.41 -11.75 -4.76
CA LEU A 826 26.56 -10.55 -4.68
C LEU A 826 27.40 -9.26 -4.77
N ARG A 827 28.47 -9.17 -3.99
CA ARG A 827 29.38 -8.00 -4.01
C ARG A 827 30.01 -7.80 -5.39
N GLN A 828 30.38 -8.88 -6.08
CA GLN A 828 30.93 -8.80 -7.45
C GLN A 828 29.90 -8.22 -8.42
N GLN A 829 28.64 -8.69 -8.37
CA GLN A 829 27.58 -8.16 -9.24
C GLN A 829 27.27 -6.68 -8.93
N GLN A 830 27.13 -6.33 -7.65
CA GLN A 830 26.90 -4.94 -7.22
C GLN A 830 28.07 -4.03 -7.62
N THR A 831 29.31 -4.48 -7.47
CA THR A 831 30.50 -3.72 -7.88
C THR A 831 30.51 -3.47 -9.38
N ALA A 832 30.24 -4.50 -10.20
CA ALA A 832 30.18 -4.35 -11.66
C ALA A 832 29.10 -3.35 -12.09
N ILE A 833 27.91 -3.40 -11.48
CA ILE A 833 26.81 -2.45 -11.74
C ILE A 833 27.21 -1.03 -11.33
N ASN A 834 27.81 -0.86 -10.14
CA ASN A 834 28.20 0.45 -9.63
C ASN A 834 29.33 1.08 -10.47
N LEU A 835 30.26 0.28 -10.98
CA LEU A 835 31.32 0.76 -11.88
C LEU A 835 30.73 1.24 -13.21
N ALA A 836 29.79 0.49 -13.80
CA ALA A 836 29.11 0.90 -15.02
C ALA A 836 28.28 2.18 -14.83
N ASP A 837 27.58 2.30 -13.71
CA ASP A 837 26.86 3.53 -13.34
C ASP A 837 27.83 4.72 -13.21
N LEU A 838 28.94 4.55 -12.48
CA LEU A 838 29.96 5.59 -12.34
C LEU A 838 30.56 6.01 -13.69
N ASP A 839 30.89 5.06 -14.56
CA ASP A 839 31.39 5.34 -15.91
C ASP A 839 30.37 6.14 -16.73
N LEU A 840 29.08 5.77 -16.66
CA LEU A 840 28.01 6.50 -17.34
C LEU A 840 27.84 7.92 -16.79
N GLN A 841 27.84 8.09 -15.46
CA GLN A 841 27.75 9.42 -14.84
C GLN A 841 28.93 10.31 -15.26
N ASN A 842 30.16 9.77 -15.30
CA ASN A 842 31.35 10.49 -15.76
C ASN A 842 31.22 10.95 -17.21
N LEU A 843 30.78 10.07 -18.10
CA LEU A 843 30.58 10.44 -19.51
C LEU A 843 29.54 11.55 -19.67
N ILE A 844 28.43 11.47 -18.95
CA ILE A 844 27.39 12.51 -19.00
C ILE A 844 27.87 13.82 -18.40
N PHE A 845 28.65 13.77 -17.33
CA PHE A 845 29.26 14.94 -16.74
C PHE A 845 30.19 15.65 -17.72
N ASP A 846 31.08 14.90 -18.38
CA ASP A 846 31.97 15.44 -19.39
C ASP A 846 31.18 16.08 -20.54
N LEU A 847 30.16 15.40 -21.06
CA LEU A 847 29.29 15.94 -22.12
C LEU A 847 28.55 17.21 -21.66
N CYS A 848 28.05 17.25 -20.43
CA CYS A 848 27.36 18.41 -19.84
C CYS A 848 28.27 19.65 -19.76
N LEU A 849 29.55 19.46 -19.46
CA LEU A 849 30.53 20.54 -19.30
C LEU A 849 31.08 21.11 -20.61
N HIS A 850 30.98 20.39 -21.74
CA HIS A 850 31.48 20.86 -23.03
C HIS A 850 30.55 21.92 -23.67
N HIS A 851 30.32 23.03 -22.97
CA HIS A 851 29.67 24.23 -23.49
C HIS A 851 30.74 25.11 -24.17
N GLU A 852 30.77 25.10 -25.51
CA GLU A 852 31.60 25.95 -26.37
C GLU A 852 33.13 25.79 -26.27
N GLN A 853 33.71 25.05 -27.23
CA GLN A 853 34.90 25.51 -27.96
C GLN A 853 34.50 25.94 -29.35
#